data_AF-A0A916QQP5-F1
#
_entry.id   AF-A0A916QQP5-F1
#
_cell.length_a   1.000
_cell.length_b   1.000
_cell.length_c   1.000
_cell.angle_alpha   90.00
_cell.angle_beta   90.00
_cell.angle_gamma   90.00
#
_symmetry.space_group_name_H-M   'P 1'
#
loop_
_entity.id
_entity.type
_entity.pdbx_description
1 polymer ?
#
loop_
_entity_poly.entity_id
_entity_poly.type
_entity_poly.pdbx_seq_one_letter_code
_entity_poly.pdbx_strand_id
1 'polypeptide(L)'
;MKTWEHYLEQAKHFYKNQQWSEAIASYQRALELNPNLPGIHQKIGDALQQQAKAEQTNLLNYYKQKIQQNPDDLQTYYQALEISPNDTEIYLGLGKAFAKKGLFDRSQLAYQKVLQLQPNHPLAESFQSTQNALSFLTPSLPQTPQLDQAKQTLDILNQITLDSFLNTNSQLNFPLVENPEISIIIILYNRAEVTLSCLYSLLRNPFQSFELILVDNNSTDTTRQLLQQINGAKIILNHQNLHYLLGCNQGSKIAQGNYLLFLNNDAQILGNSIPSALDTIKSSDDIGAVGGKLILPDGTLQEAGSIIWQDGTCLGYGRGNSPTAPEYQFKRTVDYCSAAFLLTRRDLFLQLGGFDEDYQPAYFEETDYCVRLQKLGKKIIYDPNVNILHYEFASSSNTSSSKQAIALMEKNQKIFQQKHLDWFPSQYSTELKNLIFARTQAREKQKRLLFIDDRIPHPWLGSGYTRSHSILCNLVKLGYFVTLYPGDLSHLEDWSTIYSDIPQTVEVMRGYGLIMLEDFLRERRGYYDLVFISRPHNIKHLNSILTKENLLQSAKIIYDAEAIFSIRDYEYKRLNQITFTEIERQKAITEEIQLAKNSHHIITVSSQEQQQFLAQGYSNVSLLGHSLSINPTPKSFAERKNLLLLVQYMKKIS
;
A
#
# COMPACT_ATOMS: atom_id res chain seq x y z
N MET A 1 1.88 61.62 33.69
CA MET A 1 2.05 60.59 32.64
C MET A 1 2.65 59.35 33.28
N LYS A 2 2.16 58.15 32.96
CA LYS A 2 2.76 56.90 33.43
C LYS A 2 4.15 56.73 32.78
N THR A 3 5.17 56.39 33.56
CA THR A 3 6.55 56.22 33.08
C THR A 3 6.77 54.83 32.47
N TRP A 4 7.89 54.62 31.76
CA TRP A 4 8.21 53.30 31.20
C TRP A 4 8.41 52.23 32.30
N GLU A 5 8.90 52.61 33.48
CA GLU A 5 9.07 51.72 34.64
C GLU A 5 7.72 51.18 35.12
N HIS A 6 6.68 52.03 35.12
CA HIS A 6 5.33 51.63 35.48
C HIS A 6 4.79 50.54 34.53
N TYR A 7 4.97 50.72 33.22
CA TYR A 7 4.54 49.73 32.22
C TYR A 7 5.38 48.45 32.28
N LEU A 8 6.67 48.54 32.64
CA LEU A 8 7.51 47.37 32.82
C LEU A 8 7.10 46.52 34.03
N GLU A 9 6.79 47.15 35.17
CA GLU A 9 6.25 46.45 36.35
C GLU A 9 4.85 45.89 36.10
N GLN A 10 4.01 46.63 35.38
CA GLN A 10 2.70 46.16 34.95
C GLN A 10 2.81 44.92 34.03
N ALA A 11 3.74 44.93 33.08
CA ALA A 11 4.00 43.79 32.21
C ALA A 11 4.49 42.56 32.99
N LYS A 12 5.38 42.74 33.98
CA LYS A 12 5.83 41.65 34.87
C LYS A 12 4.68 41.08 35.69
N HIS A 13 3.77 41.93 36.17
CA HIS A 13 2.59 41.50 36.92
C HIS A 13 1.66 40.64 36.04
N PHE A 14 1.32 41.12 34.85
CA PHE A 14 0.52 40.37 33.89
C PHE A 14 1.18 39.06 33.48
N TYR A 15 2.49 39.07 33.24
CA TYR A 15 3.26 37.87 32.92
C TYR A 15 3.21 36.84 34.06
N LYS A 16 3.34 37.29 35.33
CA LYS A 16 3.25 36.40 36.50
C LYS A 16 1.84 35.80 36.67
N ASN A 17 0.81 36.54 36.27
CA ASN A 17 -0.58 36.09 36.30
C ASN A 17 -1.01 35.32 35.04
N GLN A 18 -0.09 35.01 34.12
CA GLN A 18 -0.38 34.33 32.85
C GLN A 18 -1.31 35.11 31.91
N GLN A 19 -1.39 36.43 32.07
CA GLN A 19 -2.14 37.35 31.20
C GLN A 19 -1.22 37.83 30.07
N TRP A 20 -0.97 36.94 29.10
CA TRP A 20 0.09 37.11 28.11
C TRP A 20 -0.15 38.31 27.18
N SER A 21 -1.38 38.48 26.70
CA SER A 21 -1.76 39.59 25.80
C SER A 21 -1.54 40.95 26.47
N GLU A 22 -1.94 41.08 27.73
CA GLU A 22 -1.79 42.29 28.54
C GLU A 22 -0.32 42.54 28.91
N ALA A 23 0.46 41.48 29.13
CA ALA A 23 1.90 41.56 29.34
C ALA A 23 2.63 42.07 28.08
N ILE A 24 2.30 41.53 26.90
CA ILE A 24 2.87 41.95 25.61
C ILE A 24 2.54 43.42 25.34
N ALA A 25 1.28 43.82 25.49
CA ALA A 25 0.85 45.21 25.29
C ALA A 25 1.59 46.18 26.23
N SER A 26 1.80 45.77 27.48
CA SER A 26 2.52 46.58 28.48
C SER A 26 4.04 46.63 28.20
N TYR A 27 4.66 45.54 27.74
CA TYR A 27 6.06 45.54 27.28
C TYR A 27 6.27 46.40 26.02
N GLN A 28 5.35 46.34 25.05
CA GLN A 28 5.37 47.20 23.85
C GLN A 28 5.24 48.68 24.24
N ARG A 29 4.35 49.00 25.17
CA ARG A 29 4.20 50.38 25.64
C ARG A 29 5.42 50.90 26.40
N ALA A 30 6.11 50.03 27.15
CA ALA A 30 7.39 50.38 27.78
C ALA A 30 8.48 50.65 26.73
N LEU A 31 8.55 49.83 25.67
CA LEU A 31 9.48 50.01 24.55
C LEU A 31 9.22 51.32 23.77
N GLU A 32 7.96 51.69 23.57
CA GLU A 32 7.60 52.97 22.93
C GLU A 32 8.05 54.20 23.74
N LEU A 33 8.01 54.10 25.08
CA LEU A 33 8.41 55.19 25.98
C LEU A 33 9.92 55.24 26.21
N ASN A 34 10.63 54.12 26.05
CA ASN A 34 12.09 54.05 26.11
C ASN A 34 12.63 52.97 25.15
N PRO A 35 13.08 53.37 23.94
CA PRO A 35 13.58 52.45 22.92
C PRO A 35 14.86 51.69 23.30
N ASN A 36 15.63 52.17 24.30
CA ASN A 36 16.93 51.60 24.68
C ASN A 36 16.83 50.61 25.85
N LEU A 37 15.63 50.06 26.12
CA LEU A 37 15.42 49.13 27.24
C LEU A 37 16.16 47.80 27.05
N PRO A 38 17.12 47.44 27.94
CA PRO A 38 17.87 46.20 27.80
C PRO A 38 16.96 44.96 27.88
N GLY A 39 17.05 44.08 26.89
CA GLY A 39 16.36 42.78 26.89
C GLY A 39 14.84 42.84 26.74
N ILE A 40 14.24 43.99 26.42
CA ILE A 40 12.77 44.13 26.28
C ILE A 40 12.22 43.28 25.13
N HIS A 41 12.94 43.21 24.01
CA HIS A 41 12.56 42.35 22.88
C HIS A 41 12.56 40.86 23.25
N GLN A 42 13.50 40.43 24.09
CA GLN A 42 13.53 39.06 24.61
C GLN A 42 12.30 38.79 25.49
N LYS A 43 11.95 39.72 26.40
CA LYS A 43 10.76 39.60 27.25
C LYS A 43 9.44 39.56 26.47
N ILE A 44 9.34 40.34 25.39
CA ILE A 44 8.20 40.29 24.45
C ILE A 44 8.17 38.93 23.75
N GLY A 45 9.32 38.44 23.27
CA GLY A 45 9.46 37.13 22.65
C GLY A 45 9.03 35.99 23.58
N ASP A 46 9.49 36.01 24.83
CA ASP A 46 9.11 35.01 25.85
C ASP A 46 7.59 35.04 26.11
N ALA A 47 6.99 36.22 26.22
CA ALA A 47 5.55 36.36 26.43
C ALA A 47 4.73 35.88 25.23
N LEU A 48 5.16 36.17 24.00
CA LEU A 48 4.55 35.63 22.78
C LEU A 48 4.64 34.11 22.70
N GLN A 49 5.76 33.54 23.13
CA GLN A 49 5.93 32.08 23.17
C GLN A 49 4.99 31.43 24.19
N GLN A 50 4.80 32.02 25.37
CA GLN A 50 3.84 31.52 26.36
C GLN A 50 2.40 31.66 25.88
N GLN A 51 2.06 32.76 25.21
CA GLN A 51 0.73 32.95 24.61
C GLN A 51 0.42 31.85 23.57
N ALA A 52 1.33 31.64 22.62
CA ALA A 52 1.16 30.61 21.60
C ALA A 52 1.02 29.20 22.21
N LYS A 53 1.77 28.90 23.27
CA LYS A 53 1.67 27.63 24.00
C LYS A 53 0.32 27.47 24.70
N ALA A 54 -0.20 28.55 25.32
CA ALA A 54 -1.51 28.55 25.97
C ALA A 54 -2.65 28.35 24.96
N GLU A 55 -2.59 29.03 23.81
CA GLU A 55 -3.55 28.88 22.72
C GLU A 55 -3.55 27.47 22.13
N GLN A 56 -2.37 26.89 21.88
CA GLN A 56 -2.23 25.48 21.47
C GLN A 56 -2.84 24.51 22.50
N THR A 57 -2.61 24.76 23.79
CA THR A 57 -3.16 23.93 24.88
C THR A 57 -4.68 24.01 24.93
N ASN A 58 -5.25 25.21 24.80
CA ASN A 58 -6.71 25.41 24.75
C ASN A 58 -7.33 24.72 23.53
N LEU A 59 -6.69 24.83 22.37
CA LEU A 59 -7.15 24.19 21.14
C LEU A 59 -7.05 22.65 21.22
N LEU A 60 -5.97 22.12 21.81
CA LEU A 60 -5.84 20.69 22.07
C LEU A 60 -6.94 20.19 23.02
N ASN A 61 -7.22 20.91 24.10
CA ASN A 61 -8.29 20.56 25.04
C ASN A 61 -9.66 20.57 24.37
N TYR A 62 -9.91 21.54 23.48
CA TYR A 62 -11.13 21.58 22.67
C TYR A 62 -11.27 20.32 21.80
N TYR A 63 -10.21 19.90 21.12
CA TYR A 63 -10.25 18.67 20.32
C TYR A 63 -10.39 17.42 21.18
N LYS A 64 -9.70 17.33 22.34
CA LYS A 64 -9.91 16.23 23.30
C LYS A 64 -11.36 16.15 23.78
N GLN A 65 -12.00 17.29 24.04
CA GLN A 65 -13.42 17.33 24.41
C GLN A 65 -14.33 16.86 23.27
N LYS A 66 -14.05 17.27 22.02
CA LYS A 66 -14.78 16.77 20.84
C LYS A 66 -14.59 15.27 20.63
N ILE A 67 -13.38 14.75 20.81
CA ILE A 67 -13.09 13.31 20.76
C ILE A 67 -13.94 12.56 21.80
N GLN A 68 -14.07 13.11 23.01
CA GLN A 68 -14.91 12.50 24.05
C GLN A 68 -16.39 12.49 23.67
N GLN A 69 -16.88 13.53 22.98
CA GLN A 69 -18.26 13.63 22.50
C GLN A 69 -18.54 12.73 21.30
N ASN A 70 -17.57 12.59 20.39
CA ASN A 70 -17.67 11.73 19.21
C ASN A 70 -16.36 10.95 18.98
N PRO A 71 -16.18 9.81 19.68
CA PRO A 71 -14.97 9.00 19.57
C PRO A 71 -14.79 8.31 18.21
N ASP A 72 -15.77 8.42 17.30
CA ASP A 72 -15.70 7.83 15.97
C ASP A 72 -15.26 8.85 14.90
N ASP A 73 -15.09 10.13 15.27
CA ASP A 73 -14.65 11.20 14.38
C ASP A 73 -13.12 11.23 14.24
N LEU A 74 -12.63 10.52 13.22
CA LEU A 74 -11.20 10.46 12.89
C LEU A 74 -10.59 11.84 12.65
N GLN A 75 -11.36 12.79 12.10
CA GLN A 75 -10.85 14.12 11.77
C GLN A 75 -10.41 14.86 13.02
N THR A 76 -11.21 14.78 14.09
CA THR A 76 -10.88 15.44 15.36
C THR A 76 -9.63 14.82 15.99
N TYR A 77 -9.41 13.51 15.89
CA TYR A 77 -8.15 12.88 16.32
C TYR A 77 -6.94 13.45 15.59
N TYR A 78 -7.01 13.60 14.27
CA TYR A 78 -5.90 14.15 13.49
C TYR A 78 -5.62 15.61 13.84
N GLN A 79 -6.65 16.44 13.96
CA GLN A 79 -6.50 17.84 14.38
C GLN A 79 -5.84 17.96 15.76
N ALA A 80 -6.16 17.05 16.67
CA ALA A 80 -5.53 17.02 17.98
C ALA A 80 -4.06 16.60 17.88
N LEU A 81 -3.74 15.62 17.04
CA LEU A 81 -2.37 15.15 16.84
C LEU A 81 -1.50 16.12 16.04
N GLU A 82 -2.05 16.99 15.19
CA GLU A 82 -1.30 18.09 14.58
C GLU A 82 -0.72 19.05 15.63
N ILE A 83 -1.43 19.22 16.75
CA ILE A 83 -0.98 20.05 17.88
C ILE A 83 -0.08 19.25 18.82
N SER A 84 -0.41 17.98 19.06
CA SER A 84 0.36 17.09 19.94
C SER A 84 0.72 15.77 19.24
N PRO A 85 1.78 15.77 18.39
CA PRO A 85 2.11 14.62 17.53
C PRO A 85 2.56 13.35 18.24
N ASN A 86 2.84 13.45 19.54
CA ASN A 86 3.37 12.37 20.39
C ASN A 86 2.41 12.05 21.56
N ASP A 87 1.13 12.40 21.45
CA ASP A 87 0.14 12.10 22.50
C ASP A 87 -0.36 10.65 22.41
N THR A 88 0.12 9.81 23.32
CA THR A 88 -0.22 8.38 23.38
C THR A 88 -1.72 8.12 23.55
N GLU A 89 -2.44 8.95 24.31
CA GLU A 89 -3.88 8.74 24.54
C GLU A 89 -4.69 8.98 23.26
N ILE A 90 -4.28 9.99 22.48
CA ILE A 90 -4.93 10.33 21.23
C ILE A 90 -4.69 9.23 20.19
N TYR A 91 -3.46 8.69 20.07
CA TYR A 91 -3.20 7.52 19.22
C TYR A 91 -3.95 6.27 19.66
N LEU A 92 -4.08 6.04 20.97
CA LEU A 92 -4.84 4.92 21.51
C LEU A 92 -6.33 5.00 21.13
N GLY A 93 -6.92 6.19 21.27
CA GLY A 93 -8.31 6.44 20.85
C GLY A 93 -8.48 6.31 19.34
N LEU A 94 -7.54 6.85 18.56
CA LEU A 94 -7.53 6.76 17.11
C LEU A 94 -7.47 5.29 16.64
N GLY A 95 -6.62 4.46 17.26
CA GLY A 95 -6.56 3.03 16.97
C GLY A 95 -7.89 2.32 17.23
N LYS A 96 -8.55 2.63 18.35
CA LYS A 96 -9.90 2.09 18.67
C LYS A 96 -10.94 2.54 17.64
N ALA A 97 -10.92 3.81 17.24
CA ALA A 97 -11.83 4.37 16.24
C ALA A 97 -11.64 3.68 14.87
N PHE A 98 -10.39 3.45 14.46
CA PHE A 98 -10.06 2.69 13.26
C PHE A 98 -10.58 1.25 13.33
N ALA A 99 -10.35 0.53 14.43
CA ALA A 99 -10.82 -0.84 14.62
C ALA A 99 -12.34 -0.94 14.49
N LYS A 100 -13.08 -0.01 15.11
CA LYS A 100 -14.54 0.03 15.05
C LYS A 100 -15.08 0.30 13.64
N LYS A 101 -14.33 1.02 12.80
CA LYS A 101 -14.65 1.25 11.38
C LYS A 101 -14.16 0.14 10.46
N GLY A 102 -13.62 -0.96 11.00
CA GLY A 102 -13.07 -2.07 10.21
C GLY A 102 -11.72 -1.77 9.55
N LEU A 103 -11.06 -0.67 9.92
CA LEU A 103 -9.76 -0.26 9.39
C LEU A 103 -8.63 -0.88 10.24
N PHE A 104 -8.55 -2.22 10.25
CA PHE A 104 -7.67 -2.96 11.15
C PHE A 104 -6.18 -2.65 10.96
N ASP A 105 -5.73 -2.45 9.71
CA ASP A 105 -4.34 -2.03 9.41
C ASP A 105 -3.97 -0.71 10.09
N ARG A 106 -4.92 0.24 10.08
CA ARG A 106 -4.76 1.58 10.65
C ARG A 106 -4.77 1.53 12.17
N SER A 107 -5.63 0.69 12.71
CA SER A 107 -5.66 0.39 14.15
C SER A 107 -4.29 -0.13 14.60
N GLN A 108 -3.72 -1.09 13.86
CA GLN A 108 -2.42 -1.65 14.16
C GLN A 108 -1.30 -0.61 14.12
N LEU A 109 -1.25 0.24 13.08
CA LEU A 109 -0.28 1.33 12.97
C LEU A 109 -0.39 2.34 14.13
N ALA A 110 -1.61 2.73 14.50
CA ALA A 110 -1.83 3.65 15.62
C ALA A 110 -1.36 3.04 16.95
N TYR A 111 -1.61 1.75 17.17
CA TYR A 111 -1.12 1.04 18.36
C TYR A 111 0.40 0.83 18.35
N GLN A 112 1.01 0.57 17.19
CA GLN A 112 2.48 0.55 17.08
C GLN A 112 3.09 1.90 17.47
N LYS A 113 2.46 3.02 17.08
CA LYS A 113 2.89 4.34 17.49
C LYS A 113 2.80 4.55 19.01
N VAL A 114 1.73 4.04 19.65
CA VAL A 114 1.60 4.02 21.12
C VAL A 114 2.78 3.30 21.77
N LEU A 115 3.17 2.14 21.24
CA LEU A 115 4.28 1.34 21.79
C LEU A 115 5.64 1.99 21.54
N GLN A 116 5.82 2.67 20.40
CA GLN A 116 7.05 3.43 20.13
C GLN A 116 7.23 4.59 21.12
N LEU A 117 6.14 5.27 21.46
CA LEU A 117 6.14 6.40 22.40
C LEU A 117 6.18 5.94 23.86
N GLN A 118 5.53 4.82 24.18
CA GLN A 118 5.46 4.24 25.52
C GLN A 118 5.66 2.70 25.46
N PRO A 119 6.91 2.22 25.46
CA PRO A 119 7.22 0.79 25.31
C PRO A 119 6.63 -0.11 26.40
N ASN A 120 6.41 0.41 27.61
CA ASN A 120 5.83 -0.32 28.75
C ASN A 120 4.29 -0.17 28.84
N HIS A 121 3.63 0.28 27.78
CA HIS A 121 2.17 0.41 27.78
C HIS A 121 1.52 -0.99 27.90
N PRO A 122 0.37 -1.18 28.57
CA PRO A 122 -0.29 -2.49 28.70
C PRO A 122 -0.60 -3.20 27.36
N LEU A 123 -0.68 -2.45 26.26
CA LEU A 123 -0.80 -3.00 24.91
C LEU A 123 0.45 -3.78 24.45
N ALA A 124 1.62 -3.57 25.07
CA ALA A 124 2.89 -4.17 24.67
C ALA A 124 2.85 -5.70 24.81
N GLU A 125 2.25 -6.23 25.88
CA GLU A 125 2.09 -7.67 26.08
C GLU A 125 1.19 -8.31 25.01
N SER A 126 0.20 -7.57 24.51
CA SER A 126 -0.67 -8.01 23.40
C SER A 126 -0.02 -7.93 22.01
N PHE A 127 1.01 -7.09 21.84
CA PHE A 127 1.73 -6.86 20.58
C PHE A 127 3.07 -7.60 20.46
N GLN A 128 3.77 -7.88 21.57
CA GLN A 128 5.03 -8.65 21.56
C GLN A 128 4.82 -10.10 21.12
N SER A 129 3.64 -10.67 21.35
CA SER A 129 3.24 -11.97 20.81
C SER A 129 3.14 -11.97 19.28
N THR A 130 2.88 -10.82 18.65
CA THR A 130 2.75 -10.66 17.19
C THR A 130 4.03 -10.15 16.51
N GLN A 131 4.83 -9.30 17.17
CA GLN A 131 6.13 -8.83 16.62
C GLN A 131 7.25 -9.88 16.69
N ASN A 132 7.29 -10.72 17.73
CA ASN A 132 8.27 -11.81 17.80
C ASN A 132 8.07 -12.86 16.69
N ALA A 133 6.90 -12.89 16.06
CA ALA A 133 6.62 -13.72 14.89
C ALA A 133 7.29 -13.22 13.59
N LEU A 134 7.84 -12.00 13.54
CA LEU A 134 8.60 -11.50 12.39
C LEU A 134 10.09 -11.88 12.43
N SER A 135 10.55 -12.53 13.50
CA SER A 135 11.99 -12.73 13.79
C SER A 135 12.56 -14.10 13.43
N PHE A 136 11.80 -15.00 12.79
CA PHE A 136 12.30 -16.34 12.44
C PHE A 136 12.28 -16.59 10.93
N LEU A 137 13.49 -16.62 10.37
CA LEU A 137 13.81 -17.10 9.02
C LEU A 137 13.44 -18.58 8.89
N THR A 138 12.42 -18.90 8.09
CA THR A 138 11.95 -20.25 7.66
C THR A 138 11.45 -21.23 8.76
N PRO A 139 10.82 -22.37 8.41
CA PRO A 139 9.47 -22.54 7.88
C PRO A 139 8.57 -23.21 8.94
N SER A 140 8.08 -22.43 9.90
CA SER A 140 6.80 -22.66 10.59
C SER A 140 6.68 -21.60 11.68
N LEU A 141 6.03 -20.48 11.36
CA LEU A 141 5.56 -19.60 12.43
C LEU A 141 4.54 -20.36 13.28
N PRO A 142 4.53 -20.18 14.61
CA PRO A 142 3.48 -20.75 15.45
C PRO A 142 2.12 -20.32 14.91
N GLN A 143 1.26 -21.29 14.60
CA GLN A 143 -0.12 -21.00 14.23
C GLN A 143 -0.78 -20.26 15.39
N THR A 144 -1.44 -19.14 15.11
CA THR A 144 -2.18 -18.40 16.14
C THR A 144 -3.35 -19.27 16.60
N PRO A 145 -3.74 -19.25 17.89
CA PRO A 145 -4.90 -20.01 18.37
C PRO A 145 -6.19 -19.78 17.56
N GLN A 146 -6.29 -18.61 16.90
CA GLN A 146 -7.40 -18.23 16.04
C GLN A 146 -7.38 -18.96 14.68
N LEU A 147 -6.21 -19.18 14.07
CA LEU A 147 -6.08 -19.90 12.81
C LEU A 147 -6.45 -21.38 12.96
N ASP A 148 -6.00 -22.02 14.04
CA ASP A 148 -6.30 -23.42 14.31
C ASP A 148 -7.80 -23.63 14.55
N GLN A 149 -8.43 -22.74 15.30
CA GLN A 149 -9.88 -22.76 15.51
C GLN A 149 -10.65 -22.54 14.20
N ALA A 150 -10.21 -21.61 13.34
CA ALA A 150 -10.81 -21.38 12.03
C ALA A 150 -10.69 -22.62 11.13
N LYS A 151 -9.50 -23.25 11.11
CA LYS A 151 -9.24 -24.50 10.38
C LYS A 151 -10.13 -25.65 10.86
N GLN A 152 -10.21 -25.88 12.17
CA GLN A 152 -11.09 -26.91 12.75
C GLN A 152 -12.57 -26.68 12.42
N THR A 153 -13.02 -25.43 12.48
CA THR A 153 -14.40 -25.07 12.12
C THR A 153 -14.67 -25.37 10.65
N LEU A 154 -13.75 -25.01 9.75
CA LEU A 154 -13.87 -25.30 8.33
C LEU A 154 -13.83 -26.80 8.04
N ASP A 155 -13.00 -27.59 8.72
CA ASP A 155 -12.98 -29.05 8.56
C ASP A 155 -14.35 -29.65 8.84
N ILE A 156 -14.97 -29.27 9.96
CA ILE A 156 -16.31 -29.76 10.34
C ILE A 156 -17.35 -29.36 9.29
N LEU A 157 -17.36 -28.10 8.86
CA LEU A 157 -18.31 -27.60 7.86
C LEU A 157 -18.13 -28.28 6.49
N ASN A 158 -16.88 -28.44 6.05
CA ASN A 158 -16.56 -29.12 4.79
C ASN A 158 -16.99 -30.58 4.86
N GLN A 159 -16.73 -31.28 5.98
CA GLN A 159 -17.13 -32.67 6.14
C GLN A 159 -18.65 -32.83 6.10
N ILE A 160 -19.41 -32.00 6.83
CA ILE A 160 -20.88 -32.01 6.79
C ILE A 160 -21.39 -31.76 5.35
N THR A 161 -20.77 -30.83 4.64
CA THR A 161 -21.12 -30.50 3.25
C THR A 161 -20.85 -31.67 2.33
N LEU A 162 -19.70 -32.34 2.47
CA LEU A 162 -19.36 -33.53 1.70
C LEU A 162 -20.35 -34.67 1.97
N ASP A 163 -20.60 -34.98 3.24
CA ASP A 163 -21.51 -36.06 3.61
C ASP A 163 -22.91 -35.81 3.05
N SER A 164 -23.40 -34.57 3.11
CA SER A 164 -24.68 -34.17 2.50
C SER A 164 -24.67 -34.34 0.97
N PHE A 165 -23.61 -33.91 0.29
CA PHE A 165 -23.47 -34.02 -1.16
C PHE A 165 -23.43 -35.47 -1.64
N LEU A 166 -22.64 -36.32 -0.97
CA LEU A 166 -22.53 -37.74 -1.29
C LEU A 166 -23.84 -38.48 -1.02
N ASN A 167 -24.49 -38.25 0.14
CA ASN A 167 -25.73 -38.94 0.52
C ASN A 167 -26.94 -38.57 -0.35
N THR A 168 -26.95 -37.35 -0.90
CA THR A 168 -28.03 -36.90 -1.79
C THR A 168 -27.82 -37.33 -3.25
N ASN A 169 -26.69 -37.98 -3.58
CA ASN A 169 -26.29 -38.29 -4.95
C ASN A 169 -26.31 -37.06 -5.88
N SER A 170 -26.03 -35.88 -5.31
CA SER A 170 -25.95 -34.62 -6.05
C SER A 170 -24.88 -34.68 -7.15
N GLN A 171 -25.03 -33.90 -8.20
CA GLN A 171 -24.08 -33.87 -9.33
C GLN A 171 -23.49 -32.47 -9.48
N LEU A 172 -22.17 -32.37 -9.67
CA LEU A 172 -21.50 -31.13 -10.07
C LEU A 172 -21.28 -31.14 -11.57
N ASN A 173 -21.79 -30.13 -12.27
CA ASN A 173 -21.70 -30.04 -13.72
C ASN A 173 -20.82 -28.85 -14.11
N PHE A 174 -19.66 -29.14 -14.69
CA PHE A 174 -18.77 -28.15 -15.28
C PHE A 174 -19.08 -27.95 -16.77
N PRO A 175 -18.85 -26.74 -17.32
CA PRO A 175 -19.08 -26.47 -18.73
C PRO A 175 -18.14 -27.30 -19.62
N LEU A 176 -18.68 -27.88 -20.70
CA LEU A 176 -17.88 -28.48 -21.76
C LEU A 176 -17.59 -27.40 -22.80
N VAL A 177 -16.31 -27.01 -22.92
CA VAL A 177 -15.84 -25.96 -23.82
C VAL A 177 -14.95 -26.57 -24.89
N GLU A 178 -15.28 -26.37 -26.18
CA GLU A 178 -14.54 -26.96 -27.31
C GLU A 178 -13.12 -26.35 -27.48
N ASN A 179 -12.97 -25.07 -27.17
CA ASN A 179 -11.70 -24.34 -27.20
C ASN A 179 -11.54 -23.56 -25.89
N PRO A 180 -11.21 -24.23 -24.77
CA PRO A 180 -11.08 -23.55 -23.48
C PRO A 180 -9.94 -22.54 -23.56
N GLU A 181 -10.08 -21.41 -22.90
CA GLU A 181 -8.99 -20.44 -22.81
C GLU A 181 -8.01 -20.82 -21.70
N ILE A 182 -8.52 -21.38 -20.60
CA ILE A 182 -7.74 -21.83 -19.45
C ILE A 182 -7.97 -23.33 -19.21
N SER A 183 -6.90 -24.09 -18.99
CA SER A 183 -6.97 -25.43 -18.41
C SER A 183 -6.67 -25.34 -16.91
N ILE A 184 -7.67 -25.60 -16.08
CA ILE A 184 -7.51 -25.64 -14.63
C ILE A 184 -7.10 -27.06 -14.23
N ILE A 185 -5.93 -27.19 -13.59
CA ILE A 185 -5.34 -28.47 -13.21
C ILE A 185 -5.31 -28.55 -11.69
N ILE A 186 -5.98 -29.58 -11.14
CA ILE A 186 -6.03 -29.83 -9.69
C ILE A 186 -5.52 -31.24 -9.42
N ILE A 187 -4.55 -31.33 -8.51
CA ILE A 187 -3.96 -32.60 -8.07
C ILE A 187 -4.62 -33.03 -6.77
N LEU A 188 -5.06 -34.29 -6.72
CA LEU A 188 -5.83 -34.84 -5.61
C LEU A 188 -5.06 -36.00 -4.95
N TYR A 189 -5.03 -35.97 -3.63
CA TYR A 189 -4.59 -37.09 -2.80
C TYR A 189 -5.31 -37.02 -1.45
N ASN A 190 -6.44 -37.71 -1.36
CA ASN A 190 -7.42 -37.60 -0.28
C ASN A 190 -7.99 -36.18 -0.13
N ARG A 191 -8.67 -35.94 1.01
CA ARG A 191 -9.32 -34.69 1.39
C ARG A 191 -10.46 -34.32 0.44
N ALA A 192 -11.39 -35.26 0.25
CA ALA A 192 -12.58 -35.05 -0.57
C ALA A 192 -13.39 -33.82 -0.15
N GLU A 193 -13.42 -33.49 1.14
CA GLU A 193 -14.23 -32.43 1.73
C GLU A 193 -13.76 -31.03 1.33
N VAL A 194 -12.45 -30.80 1.30
CA VAL A 194 -11.91 -29.52 0.82
C VAL A 194 -11.88 -29.45 -0.71
N THR A 195 -11.69 -30.60 -1.37
CA THR A 195 -11.79 -30.71 -2.82
C THR A 195 -13.17 -30.28 -3.29
N LEU A 196 -14.24 -30.73 -2.63
CA LEU A 196 -15.61 -30.31 -2.94
C LEU A 196 -15.78 -28.79 -2.78
N SER A 197 -15.24 -28.19 -1.71
CA SER A 197 -15.29 -26.74 -1.51
C SER A 197 -14.50 -25.95 -2.57
N CYS A 198 -13.35 -26.46 -3.02
CA CYS A 198 -12.59 -25.92 -4.14
C CYS A 198 -13.44 -25.93 -5.43
N LEU A 199 -14.05 -27.07 -5.75
CA LEU A 199 -14.91 -27.23 -6.94
C LEU A 199 -16.13 -26.30 -6.91
N TYR A 200 -16.77 -26.14 -5.75
CA TYR A 200 -17.84 -25.14 -5.58
C TYR A 200 -17.36 -23.71 -5.78
N SER A 201 -16.13 -23.39 -5.39
CA SER A 201 -15.56 -22.06 -5.64
C SER A 201 -15.38 -21.80 -7.15
N LEU A 202 -14.96 -22.84 -7.91
CA LEU A 202 -14.88 -22.77 -9.36
C LEU A 202 -16.25 -22.60 -10.01
N LEU A 203 -17.29 -23.31 -9.57
CA LEU A 203 -18.63 -23.14 -10.17
C LEU A 203 -19.26 -21.76 -9.88
N ARG A 204 -18.89 -21.12 -8.77
CA ARG A 204 -19.35 -19.76 -8.42
C ARG A 204 -18.56 -18.67 -9.14
N ASN A 205 -17.42 -19.01 -9.74
CA ASN A 205 -16.58 -18.07 -10.45
C ASN A 205 -17.27 -17.61 -11.76
N PRO A 206 -17.14 -16.33 -12.16
CA PRO A 206 -17.83 -15.80 -13.33
C PRO A 206 -17.20 -16.20 -14.67
N PHE A 207 -15.96 -16.69 -14.68
CA PHE A 207 -15.27 -17.10 -15.90
C PHE A 207 -15.70 -18.50 -16.33
N GLN A 208 -16.15 -18.65 -17.57
CA GLN A 208 -16.73 -19.91 -18.09
C GLN A 208 -15.91 -20.56 -19.21
N SER A 209 -14.93 -19.86 -19.80
CA SER A 209 -14.09 -20.40 -20.89
C SER A 209 -12.92 -21.22 -20.35
N PHE A 210 -13.22 -22.26 -19.56
CA PHE A 210 -12.20 -23.14 -18.99
C PHE A 210 -12.57 -24.61 -19.13
N GLU A 211 -11.56 -25.47 -19.14
CA GLU A 211 -11.72 -26.89 -18.89
C GLU A 211 -11.15 -27.25 -17.51
N LEU A 212 -11.70 -28.28 -16.89
CA LEU A 212 -11.23 -28.80 -15.61
C LEU A 212 -10.55 -30.15 -15.79
N ILE A 213 -9.31 -30.26 -15.29
CA ILE A 213 -8.51 -31.48 -15.28
C ILE A 213 -8.23 -31.85 -13.83
N LEU A 214 -8.72 -33.03 -13.43
CA LEU A 214 -8.53 -33.58 -12.09
C LEU A 214 -7.59 -34.78 -12.18
N VAL A 215 -6.49 -34.74 -11.42
CA VAL A 215 -5.50 -35.83 -11.37
C VAL A 215 -5.52 -36.45 -9.98
N ASP A 216 -6.16 -37.61 -9.86
CA ASP A 216 -6.20 -38.40 -8.62
C ASP A 216 -4.95 -39.28 -8.50
N ASN A 217 -4.11 -38.97 -7.51
CA ASN A 217 -2.89 -39.70 -7.19
C ASN A 217 -3.15 -40.87 -6.23
N ASN A 218 -4.13 -41.70 -6.58
CA ASN A 218 -4.53 -42.88 -5.83
C ASN A 218 -5.07 -42.59 -4.42
N SER A 219 -6.07 -41.69 -4.34
CA SER A 219 -6.78 -41.42 -3.09
C SER A 219 -7.46 -42.68 -2.54
N THR A 220 -7.45 -42.80 -1.21
CA THR A 220 -8.00 -43.93 -0.44
C THR A 220 -9.23 -43.56 0.38
N ASP A 221 -9.55 -42.26 0.49
CA ASP A 221 -10.76 -41.77 1.13
C ASP A 221 -11.95 -41.70 0.14
N THR A 222 -12.96 -40.90 0.45
CA THR A 222 -14.16 -40.70 -0.38
C THR A 222 -13.91 -39.85 -1.64
N THR A 223 -12.67 -39.45 -1.95
CA THR A 223 -12.36 -38.63 -3.13
C THR A 223 -12.81 -39.30 -4.42
N ARG A 224 -12.56 -40.60 -4.58
CA ARG A 224 -13.01 -41.33 -5.79
C ARG A 224 -14.52 -41.44 -5.90
N GLN A 225 -15.24 -41.49 -4.77
CA GLN A 225 -16.70 -41.42 -4.77
C GLN A 225 -17.18 -40.04 -5.19
N LEU A 226 -16.57 -38.96 -4.67
CA LEU A 226 -16.84 -37.59 -5.11
C LEU A 226 -16.61 -37.43 -6.62
N LEU A 227 -15.50 -37.96 -7.16
CA LEU A 227 -15.17 -37.86 -8.59
C LEU A 227 -16.21 -38.52 -9.50
N GLN A 228 -16.92 -39.55 -9.04
CA GLN A 228 -18.01 -40.18 -9.80
C GLN A 228 -19.23 -39.27 -9.96
N GLN A 229 -19.34 -38.22 -9.14
CA GLN A 229 -20.43 -37.24 -9.14
C GLN A 229 -20.04 -35.91 -9.80
N ILE A 230 -18.90 -35.88 -10.52
CA ILE A 230 -18.43 -34.71 -11.27
C ILE A 230 -18.57 -34.98 -12.77
N ASN A 231 -19.35 -34.14 -13.44
CA ASN A 231 -19.52 -34.14 -14.88
C ASN A 231 -18.81 -32.94 -15.51
N GLY A 232 -18.34 -33.10 -16.75
CA GLY A 232 -17.68 -32.02 -17.50
C GLY A 232 -16.20 -31.80 -17.15
N ALA A 233 -15.59 -32.71 -16.38
CA ALA A 233 -14.16 -32.68 -16.07
C ALA A 233 -13.41 -33.84 -16.75
N LYS A 234 -12.15 -33.61 -17.13
CA LYS A 234 -11.21 -34.66 -17.54
C LYS A 234 -10.55 -35.24 -16.29
N ILE A 235 -10.82 -36.50 -15.98
CA ILE A 235 -10.35 -37.15 -14.75
C ILE A 235 -9.29 -38.19 -15.09
N ILE A 236 -8.11 -38.08 -14.47
CA ILE A 236 -7.04 -39.06 -14.54
C ILE A 236 -6.98 -39.78 -13.18
N LEU A 237 -7.12 -41.10 -13.20
CA LEU A 237 -7.03 -41.95 -12.00
C LEU A 237 -5.72 -42.73 -12.02
N ASN A 238 -4.74 -42.33 -11.21
CA ASN A 238 -3.48 -43.05 -11.10
C ASN A 238 -3.61 -44.25 -10.15
N HIS A 239 -2.82 -45.30 -10.41
CA HIS A 239 -2.77 -46.51 -9.58
C HIS A 239 -1.78 -46.42 -8.41
N GLN A 240 -0.98 -45.35 -8.37
CA GLN A 240 -0.01 -45.06 -7.31
C GLN A 240 0.05 -43.54 -7.08
N ASN A 241 0.59 -43.13 -5.93
CA ASN A 241 0.77 -41.71 -5.62
C ASN A 241 1.97 -41.15 -6.38
N LEU A 242 1.72 -40.37 -7.43
CA LEU A 242 2.76 -39.67 -8.21
C LEU A 242 3.15 -38.31 -7.60
N HIS A 243 2.51 -37.92 -6.51
CA HIS A 243 2.68 -36.64 -5.84
C HIS A 243 2.40 -35.41 -6.72
N TYR A 244 2.58 -34.22 -6.15
CA TYR A 244 2.12 -32.97 -6.72
C TYR A 244 2.78 -32.66 -8.07
N LEU A 245 4.11 -32.73 -8.11
CA LEU A 245 4.92 -32.31 -9.26
C LEU A 245 4.59 -33.11 -10.52
N LEU A 246 4.67 -34.45 -10.44
CA LEU A 246 4.39 -35.30 -11.59
C LEU A 246 2.92 -35.25 -12.00
N GLY A 247 2.01 -35.09 -11.03
CA GLY A 247 0.59 -34.90 -11.30
C GLY A 247 0.34 -33.63 -12.12
N CYS A 248 0.97 -32.51 -11.76
CA CYS A 248 0.89 -31.26 -12.51
C CYS A 248 1.40 -31.42 -13.95
N ASN A 249 2.58 -32.04 -14.11
CA ASN A 249 3.14 -32.32 -15.42
C ASN A 249 2.24 -33.25 -16.25
N GLN A 250 1.63 -34.27 -15.64
CA GLN A 250 0.69 -35.18 -16.29
C GLN A 250 -0.57 -34.45 -16.78
N GLY A 251 -1.19 -33.63 -15.92
CA GLY A 251 -2.36 -32.82 -16.29
C GLY A 251 -2.06 -31.82 -17.40
N SER A 252 -0.89 -31.16 -17.35
CA SER A 252 -0.49 -30.17 -18.36
C SER A 252 -0.34 -30.76 -19.78
N LYS A 253 -0.01 -32.05 -19.91
CA LYS A 253 0.16 -32.71 -21.22
C LYS A 253 -1.16 -32.89 -21.97
N ILE A 254 -2.28 -33.04 -21.25
CA ILE A 254 -3.61 -33.21 -21.86
C ILE A 254 -4.42 -31.90 -21.92
N ALA A 255 -3.88 -30.82 -21.35
CA ALA A 255 -4.44 -29.49 -21.39
C ALA A 255 -4.49 -28.94 -22.82
N GLN A 256 -5.61 -28.28 -23.15
CA GLN A 256 -5.93 -27.69 -24.45
C GLN A 256 -5.99 -26.16 -24.40
N GLY A 257 -6.15 -25.57 -23.21
CA GLY A 257 -6.24 -24.12 -23.03
C GLY A 257 -4.93 -23.38 -23.30
N ASN A 258 -5.03 -22.12 -23.75
CA ASN A 258 -3.86 -21.28 -24.01
C ASN A 258 -3.07 -20.98 -22.73
N TYR A 259 -3.74 -21.00 -21.58
CA TYR A 259 -3.15 -20.80 -20.27
C TYR A 259 -3.41 -22.02 -19.38
N LEU A 260 -2.46 -22.32 -18.50
CA LEU A 260 -2.59 -23.32 -17.45
C LEU A 260 -2.81 -22.60 -16.13
N LEU A 261 -3.82 -23.02 -15.37
CA LEU A 261 -4.00 -22.62 -13.98
C LEU A 261 -3.74 -23.82 -13.08
N PHE A 262 -2.62 -23.80 -12.37
CA PHE A 262 -2.40 -24.73 -11.26
C PHE A 262 -3.16 -24.23 -10.04
N LEU A 263 -3.99 -25.09 -9.47
CA LEU A 263 -4.83 -24.79 -8.33
C LEU A 263 -4.79 -25.97 -7.36
N ASN A 264 -4.45 -25.70 -6.09
CA ASN A 264 -4.49 -26.74 -5.07
C ASN A 264 -5.94 -27.10 -4.73
N ASN A 265 -6.17 -28.35 -4.33
CA ASN A 265 -7.50 -28.84 -3.95
C ASN A 265 -8.03 -28.23 -2.65
N ASP A 266 -7.18 -27.55 -1.88
CA ASP A 266 -7.52 -26.82 -0.66
C ASP A 266 -7.55 -25.29 -0.82
N ALA A 267 -7.55 -24.83 -2.08
CA ALA A 267 -7.74 -23.44 -2.43
C ALA A 267 -9.18 -23.17 -2.87
N GLN A 268 -9.74 -22.03 -2.46
CA GLN A 268 -11.02 -21.53 -2.92
C GLN A 268 -10.84 -20.19 -3.63
N ILE A 269 -11.33 -20.12 -4.87
CA ILE A 269 -11.31 -18.91 -5.70
C ILE A 269 -12.37 -17.93 -5.18
N LEU A 270 -11.98 -16.67 -4.95
CA LEU A 270 -12.90 -15.61 -4.54
C LEU A 270 -13.15 -14.61 -5.68
N GLY A 271 -14.40 -14.19 -5.85
CA GLY A 271 -14.79 -13.12 -6.78
C GLY A 271 -14.24 -13.29 -8.21
N ASN A 272 -13.64 -12.23 -8.75
CA ASN A 272 -13.15 -12.15 -10.13
C ASN A 272 -11.68 -12.58 -10.28
N SER A 273 -11.18 -13.49 -9.44
CA SER A 273 -9.76 -13.84 -9.41
C SER A 273 -9.24 -14.42 -10.73
N ILE A 274 -9.96 -15.38 -11.34
CA ILE A 274 -9.55 -15.96 -12.63
C ILE A 274 -9.56 -14.91 -13.75
N PRO A 275 -10.65 -14.13 -13.96
CA PRO A 275 -10.64 -13.02 -14.91
C PRO A 275 -9.48 -12.03 -14.68
N SER A 276 -9.24 -11.62 -13.43
CA SER A 276 -8.18 -10.65 -13.10
C SER A 276 -6.79 -11.18 -13.44
N ALA A 277 -6.51 -12.44 -13.12
CA ALA A 277 -5.26 -13.09 -13.48
C ALA A 277 -5.07 -13.18 -15.01
N LEU A 278 -6.14 -13.51 -15.73
CA LEU A 278 -6.15 -13.61 -17.17
C LEU A 278 -5.93 -12.25 -17.85
N ASP A 279 -6.61 -11.20 -17.40
CA ASP A 279 -6.41 -9.84 -17.90
C ASP A 279 -4.97 -9.37 -17.66
N THR A 280 -4.40 -9.71 -16.50
CA THR A 280 -3.01 -9.38 -16.17
C THR A 280 -2.02 -10.10 -17.09
N ILE A 281 -2.12 -11.42 -17.26
CA ILE A 281 -1.16 -12.16 -18.11
C ILE A 281 -1.27 -11.78 -19.60
N LYS A 282 -2.44 -11.32 -20.05
CA LYS A 282 -2.68 -10.81 -21.40
C LYS A 282 -2.24 -9.37 -21.61
N SER A 283 -2.09 -8.59 -20.55
CA SER A 283 -1.75 -7.16 -20.65
C SER A 283 -0.39 -6.90 -21.30
N SER A 284 0.50 -7.90 -21.29
CA SER A 284 1.81 -7.82 -21.96
C SER A 284 2.40 -9.21 -22.25
N ASP A 285 3.13 -9.34 -23.36
CA ASP A 285 3.83 -10.57 -23.74
C ASP A 285 5.05 -10.89 -22.89
N ASP A 286 5.54 -9.92 -22.12
CA ASP A 286 6.63 -10.14 -21.16
C ASP A 286 6.17 -10.80 -19.86
N ILE A 287 4.86 -11.01 -19.63
CA ILE A 287 4.35 -11.67 -18.42
C ILE A 287 4.27 -13.19 -18.66
N GLY A 288 5.04 -13.95 -17.87
CA GLY A 288 5.12 -15.41 -17.96
C GLY A 288 4.19 -16.13 -16.99
N ALA A 289 3.95 -15.55 -15.82
CA ALA A 289 3.02 -16.09 -14.84
C ALA A 289 2.39 -15.01 -13.96
N VAL A 290 1.22 -15.33 -13.39
CA VAL A 290 0.46 -14.46 -12.50
C VAL A 290 -0.03 -15.26 -11.29
N GLY A 291 0.17 -14.68 -10.11
CA GLY A 291 -0.42 -15.14 -8.86
C GLY A 291 -1.17 -14.04 -8.13
N GLY A 292 -1.68 -14.34 -6.94
CA GLY A 292 -2.54 -13.45 -6.18
C GLY A 292 -2.25 -13.42 -4.69
N LYS A 293 -3.16 -12.79 -3.94
CA LYS A 293 -3.21 -12.88 -2.48
C LYS A 293 -3.71 -14.25 -2.08
N LEU A 294 -2.90 -14.96 -1.31
CA LEU A 294 -3.34 -16.13 -0.58
C LEU A 294 -3.73 -15.69 0.83
N ILE A 295 -4.96 -16.00 1.22
CA ILE A 295 -5.59 -15.61 2.47
C ILE A 295 -5.81 -16.88 3.28
N LEU A 296 -5.40 -16.85 4.56
CA LEU A 296 -5.60 -17.95 5.49
C LEU A 296 -7.05 -17.99 6.00
N PRO A 297 -7.52 -19.13 6.54
CA PRO A 297 -8.84 -19.27 7.16
C PRO A 297 -9.21 -18.23 8.23
N ASP A 298 -8.22 -17.65 8.92
CA ASP A 298 -8.45 -16.59 9.91
C ASP A 298 -8.58 -15.18 9.30
N GLY A 299 -8.49 -15.06 7.97
CA GLY A 299 -8.57 -13.81 7.23
C GLY A 299 -7.25 -13.05 7.13
N THR A 300 -6.15 -13.58 7.67
CA THR A 300 -4.82 -12.98 7.51
C THR A 300 -4.17 -13.41 6.19
N LEU A 301 -3.13 -12.71 5.76
CA LEU A 301 -2.36 -13.12 4.59
C LEU A 301 -1.53 -14.37 4.88
N GLN A 302 -1.56 -15.32 3.96
CA GLN A 302 -0.50 -16.31 3.82
C GLN A 302 0.68 -15.68 3.07
N GLU A 303 0.40 -15.09 1.92
CA GLU A 303 1.39 -14.40 1.09
C GLU A 303 0.72 -13.45 0.10
N ALA A 304 1.47 -12.42 -0.29
CA ALA A 304 1.13 -11.48 -1.34
C ALA A 304 2.18 -11.56 -2.46
N GLY A 305 2.46 -12.76 -2.95
CA GLY A 305 3.67 -13.07 -3.72
C GLY A 305 4.88 -13.31 -2.82
N SER A 306 5.95 -13.86 -3.38
CA SER A 306 7.04 -14.42 -2.58
C SER A 306 8.42 -13.94 -3.04
N ILE A 307 9.33 -13.92 -2.07
CA ILE A 307 10.71 -13.44 -2.18
C ILE A 307 11.64 -14.64 -2.16
N ILE A 308 12.66 -14.63 -3.02
CA ILE A 308 13.77 -15.59 -3.00
C ILE A 308 15.03 -14.85 -2.56
N TRP A 309 15.57 -15.25 -1.42
CA TRP A 309 16.77 -14.63 -0.88
C TRP A 309 18.05 -15.15 -1.56
N GLN A 310 19.14 -14.42 -1.37
CA GLN A 310 20.46 -14.78 -1.92
C GLN A 310 20.96 -16.15 -1.44
N ASP A 311 20.54 -16.61 -0.26
CA ASP A 311 20.84 -17.94 0.27
C ASP A 311 19.84 -19.02 -0.20
N GLY A 312 18.96 -18.72 -1.15
CA GLY A 312 17.96 -19.66 -1.66
C GLY A 312 16.79 -19.96 -0.73
N THR A 313 16.73 -19.35 0.45
CA THR A 313 15.52 -19.41 1.27
C THR A 313 14.40 -18.59 0.64
N CYS A 314 13.16 -18.97 0.89
CA CYS A 314 11.99 -18.27 0.36
C CYS A 314 11.13 -17.69 1.49
N LEU A 315 10.46 -16.58 1.20
CA LEU A 315 9.55 -15.92 2.12
C LEU A 315 8.26 -15.50 1.40
N GLY A 316 7.11 -15.98 1.88
CA GLY A 316 5.80 -15.44 1.52
C GLY A 316 5.65 -14.02 2.09
N TYR A 317 5.59 -13.02 1.23
CA TYR A 317 5.60 -11.62 1.65
C TYR A 317 4.28 -11.25 2.35
N GLY A 318 4.38 -10.74 3.57
CA GLY A 318 3.25 -10.22 4.33
C GLY A 318 2.46 -11.24 5.15
N ARG A 319 2.99 -12.46 5.37
CA ARG A 319 2.33 -13.48 6.18
C ARG A 319 1.90 -12.94 7.55
N GLY A 320 0.64 -13.17 7.93
CA GLY A 320 0.04 -12.73 9.20
C GLY A 320 -0.46 -11.27 9.20
N ASN A 321 -0.13 -10.48 8.19
CA ASN A 321 -0.68 -9.13 8.06
C ASN A 321 -2.10 -9.18 7.48
N SER A 322 -2.81 -8.05 7.54
CA SER A 322 -4.11 -7.98 6.89
C SER A 322 -3.99 -7.85 5.36
N PRO A 323 -4.87 -8.54 4.61
CA PRO A 323 -4.86 -8.53 3.15
C PRO A 323 -5.28 -7.20 2.52
N THR A 324 -5.73 -6.23 3.33
CA THR A 324 -6.16 -4.90 2.86
C THR A 324 -5.13 -3.81 3.09
N ALA A 325 -3.98 -4.13 3.68
CA ALA A 325 -2.95 -3.15 3.95
C ALA A 325 -2.39 -2.57 2.63
N PRO A 326 -2.05 -1.28 2.57
CA PRO A 326 -1.55 -0.63 1.36
C PRO A 326 -0.44 -1.35 0.61
N GLU A 327 0.47 -1.97 1.35
CA GLU A 327 1.65 -2.70 0.86
C GLU A 327 1.28 -3.91 -0.02
N TYR A 328 0.04 -4.38 0.06
CA TYR A 328 -0.48 -5.55 -0.63
C TYR A 328 -1.58 -5.21 -1.64
N GLN A 329 -1.80 -3.93 -1.93
CA GLN A 329 -2.96 -3.49 -2.72
C GLN A 329 -2.58 -2.94 -4.09
N PHE A 330 -1.38 -3.23 -4.59
CA PHE A 330 -0.92 -2.83 -5.93
C PHE A 330 -0.25 -4.00 -6.67
N LYS A 331 -0.35 -3.99 -8.01
CA LYS A 331 0.28 -4.96 -8.91
C LYS A 331 1.79 -4.72 -8.93
N ARG A 332 2.57 -5.80 -8.84
CA ARG A 332 4.04 -5.70 -8.94
C ARG A 332 4.67 -6.99 -9.42
N THR A 333 5.86 -6.86 -9.99
CA THR A 333 6.70 -8.02 -10.30
C THR A 333 7.27 -8.59 -9.00
N VAL A 334 7.21 -9.91 -8.85
CA VAL A 334 7.72 -10.66 -7.70
C VAL A 334 8.66 -11.76 -8.18
N ASP A 335 9.38 -12.43 -7.27
CA ASP A 335 10.27 -13.52 -7.67
C ASP A 335 9.46 -14.76 -8.07
N TYR A 336 8.45 -15.12 -7.29
CA TYR A 336 7.52 -16.19 -7.66
C TYR A 336 6.17 -16.04 -6.96
N CYS A 337 5.20 -16.83 -7.40
CA CYS A 337 3.93 -17.05 -6.71
C CYS A 337 3.75 -18.56 -6.49
N SER A 338 3.16 -18.95 -5.36
CA SER A 338 2.97 -20.37 -5.03
C SER A 338 1.98 -21.03 -5.98
N ALA A 339 2.18 -22.31 -6.27
CA ALA A 339 1.29 -23.10 -7.13
C ALA A 339 -0.07 -23.45 -6.48
N ALA A 340 -0.34 -22.94 -5.27
CA ALA A 340 -1.69 -22.86 -4.72
C ALA A 340 -2.64 -22.09 -5.64
N PHE A 341 -2.14 -21.06 -6.34
CA PHE A 341 -2.77 -20.45 -7.51
C PHE A 341 -1.68 -19.85 -8.39
N LEU A 342 -1.41 -20.49 -9.55
CA LEU A 342 -0.44 -19.99 -10.52
C LEU A 342 -1.00 -20.11 -11.94
N LEU A 343 -1.30 -18.97 -12.55
CA LEU A 343 -1.67 -18.88 -13.97
C LEU A 343 -0.42 -18.67 -14.81
N THR A 344 -0.19 -19.49 -15.83
CA THR A 344 0.95 -19.35 -16.74
C THR A 344 0.59 -19.69 -18.18
N ARG A 345 1.38 -19.20 -19.15
CA ARG A 345 1.15 -19.54 -20.56
C ARG A 345 1.51 -21.00 -20.81
N ARG A 346 0.62 -21.73 -21.49
CA ARG A 346 0.83 -23.17 -21.76
C ARG A 346 2.03 -23.41 -22.68
N ASP A 347 2.21 -22.58 -23.70
CA ASP A 347 3.34 -22.67 -24.62
C ASP A 347 4.68 -22.55 -23.90
N LEU A 348 4.83 -21.57 -23.00
CA LEU A 348 6.02 -21.38 -22.17
C LEU A 348 6.24 -22.55 -21.21
N PHE A 349 5.17 -23.03 -20.56
CA PHE A 349 5.26 -24.17 -19.65
C PHE A 349 5.78 -25.42 -20.37
N LEU A 350 5.23 -25.72 -21.55
CA LEU A 350 5.65 -26.85 -22.37
C LEU A 350 7.05 -26.67 -22.96
N GLN A 351 7.38 -25.47 -23.45
CA GLN A 351 8.72 -25.13 -23.95
C GLN A 351 9.80 -25.36 -22.89
N LEU A 352 9.50 -25.03 -21.63
CA LEU A 352 10.40 -25.20 -20.51
C LEU A 352 10.43 -26.64 -19.96
N GLY A 353 9.68 -27.58 -20.54
CA GLY A 353 9.62 -28.97 -20.08
C GLY A 353 8.75 -29.20 -18.84
N GLY A 354 7.92 -28.23 -18.48
CA GLY A 354 7.07 -28.25 -17.29
C GLY A 354 7.82 -27.97 -15.99
N PHE A 355 7.29 -28.48 -14.87
CA PHE A 355 7.99 -28.47 -13.60
C PHE A 355 9.15 -29.45 -13.61
N ASP A 356 10.28 -29.04 -13.06
CA ASP A 356 11.53 -29.80 -13.13
C ASP A 356 11.48 -31.00 -12.16
N GLU A 357 11.58 -32.19 -12.73
CA GLU A 357 11.39 -33.46 -12.03
C GLU A 357 12.47 -33.74 -10.95
N ASP A 358 13.57 -32.99 -10.88
CA ASP A 358 14.55 -33.12 -9.79
C ASP A 358 13.98 -32.68 -8.42
N TYR A 359 12.88 -31.92 -8.41
CA TYR A 359 12.20 -31.47 -7.19
C TYR A 359 11.16 -32.45 -6.66
N GLN A 360 11.04 -33.65 -7.23
CA GLN A 360 10.13 -34.67 -6.74
C GLN A 360 10.36 -34.99 -5.24
N PRO A 361 9.28 -35.20 -4.45
CA PRO A 361 7.88 -35.24 -4.87
C PRO A 361 7.14 -33.87 -4.91
N ALA A 362 7.69 -32.82 -4.28
CA ALA A 362 7.10 -31.47 -4.15
C ALA A 362 8.11 -30.48 -3.54
N TYR A 363 7.71 -29.21 -3.47
CA TYR A 363 8.47 -28.02 -3.06
C TYR A 363 9.60 -27.62 -4.03
N PHE A 364 9.62 -26.33 -4.39
CA PHE A 364 10.53 -25.67 -5.34
C PHE A 364 10.21 -25.87 -6.83
N GLU A 365 9.26 -26.72 -7.21
CA GLU A 365 8.84 -26.89 -8.61
C GLU A 365 8.41 -25.57 -9.28
N GLU A 366 7.59 -24.79 -8.58
CA GLU A 366 7.05 -23.52 -9.03
C GLU A 366 8.06 -22.39 -8.87
N THR A 367 8.89 -22.47 -7.83
CA THR A 367 9.98 -21.52 -7.57
C THR A 367 11.02 -21.59 -8.69
N ASP A 368 11.49 -22.79 -9.03
CA ASP A 368 12.38 -23.05 -10.17
C ASP A 368 11.74 -22.64 -11.49
N TYR A 369 10.48 -23.02 -11.73
CA TYR A 369 9.77 -22.64 -12.95
C TYR A 369 9.70 -21.12 -13.13
N CYS A 370 9.36 -20.39 -12.07
CA CYS A 370 9.34 -18.92 -12.08
C CYS A 370 10.73 -18.35 -12.36
N VAL A 371 11.80 -18.90 -11.78
CA VAL A 371 13.17 -18.46 -12.09
C VAL A 371 13.57 -18.78 -13.53
N ARG A 372 13.16 -19.93 -14.08
CA ARG A 372 13.38 -20.27 -15.50
C ARG A 372 12.64 -19.31 -16.43
N LEU A 373 11.40 -18.94 -16.12
CA LEU A 373 10.67 -17.89 -16.82
C LEU A 373 11.43 -16.55 -16.79
N GLN A 374 11.94 -16.15 -15.62
CA GLN A 374 12.75 -14.94 -15.48
C GLN A 374 14.05 -14.99 -16.30
N LYS A 375 14.71 -16.15 -16.39
CA LYS A 375 15.89 -16.35 -17.25
C LYS A 375 15.55 -16.19 -18.74
N LEU A 376 14.30 -16.41 -19.14
CA LEU A 376 13.78 -16.08 -20.48
C LEU A 376 13.34 -14.61 -20.64
N GLY A 377 13.57 -13.76 -19.65
CA GLY A 377 13.16 -12.36 -19.66
C GLY A 377 11.67 -12.15 -19.38
N LYS A 378 10.96 -13.17 -18.86
CA LYS A 378 9.56 -13.05 -18.47
C LYS A 378 9.41 -12.56 -17.03
N LYS A 379 8.35 -11.81 -16.77
CA LYS A 379 7.95 -11.31 -15.45
C LYS A 379 6.97 -12.25 -14.78
N ILE A 380 7.05 -12.31 -13.46
CA ILE A 380 6.06 -12.96 -12.61
C ILE A 380 5.32 -11.85 -11.88
N ILE A 381 4.01 -11.75 -12.07
CA ILE A 381 3.22 -10.65 -11.55
C ILE A 381 2.35 -11.14 -10.39
N TYR A 382 2.45 -10.44 -9.27
CA TYR A 382 1.45 -10.49 -8.22
C TYR A 382 0.32 -9.49 -8.55
N ASP A 383 -0.94 -9.97 -8.56
CA ASP A 383 -2.12 -9.14 -8.74
C ASP A 383 -3.01 -9.14 -7.48
N PRO A 384 -3.22 -7.98 -6.81
CA PRO A 384 -4.04 -7.89 -5.59
C PRO A 384 -5.55 -8.11 -5.85
N ASN A 385 -5.99 -8.11 -7.10
CA ASN A 385 -7.38 -8.44 -7.45
C ASN A 385 -7.63 -9.95 -7.53
N VAL A 386 -6.56 -10.76 -7.55
CA VAL A 386 -6.61 -12.21 -7.41
C VAL A 386 -6.59 -12.56 -5.93
N ASN A 387 -7.70 -13.09 -5.40
CA ASN A 387 -7.91 -13.36 -3.98
C ASN A 387 -8.31 -14.83 -3.79
N ILE A 388 -7.47 -15.58 -3.09
CA ILE A 388 -7.62 -17.02 -2.91
C ILE A 388 -7.65 -17.31 -1.41
N LEU A 389 -8.70 -17.98 -0.93
CA LEU A 389 -8.69 -18.55 0.42
C LEU A 389 -7.95 -19.89 0.34
N HIS A 390 -6.86 -20.05 1.08
CA HIS A 390 -6.04 -21.25 1.03
C HIS A 390 -5.86 -21.85 2.42
N TYR A 391 -6.23 -23.12 2.58
CA TYR A 391 -6.26 -23.77 3.88
C TYR A 391 -4.86 -24.10 4.42
N GLU A 392 -3.88 -24.42 3.55
CA GLU A 392 -2.50 -24.75 3.91
C GLU A 392 -2.39 -26.02 4.77
N PHE A 393 -2.80 -27.17 4.22
CA PHE A 393 -2.82 -28.45 4.95
C PHE A 393 -1.45 -29.03 5.32
N ALA A 394 -0.42 -28.77 4.52
CA ALA A 394 0.92 -29.31 4.76
C ALA A 394 1.49 -28.94 6.15
N SER A 395 0.93 -27.90 6.79
CA SER A 395 1.35 -27.41 8.10
C SER A 395 0.47 -27.84 9.28
N SER A 396 -0.72 -28.42 9.05
CA SER A 396 -1.73 -28.60 10.13
C SER A 396 -1.93 -30.02 10.66
N SER A 397 -1.27 -31.05 10.12
CA SER A 397 -1.54 -32.44 10.54
C SER A 397 -0.27 -33.27 10.70
N ASN A 398 0.26 -33.23 11.94
CA ASN A 398 1.40 -33.98 12.52
C ASN A 398 2.76 -33.25 12.54
N THR A 399 3.38 -33.23 13.72
CA THR A 399 4.77 -32.76 13.93
C THR A 399 5.80 -33.59 13.15
N SER A 400 5.44 -34.79 12.70
CA SER A 400 6.26 -35.65 11.85
C SER A 400 6.17 -35.29 10.37
N SER A 401 4.99 -34.93 9.86
CA SER A 401 4.79 -34.52 8.44
C SER A 401 5.40 -33.15 8.17
N SER A 402 5.28 -32.21 9.12
CA SER A 402 5.97 -30.90 9.06
C SER A 402 7.48 -31.06 9.02
N LYS A 403 8.08 -31.93 9.85
CA LYS A 403 9.53 -32.22 9.79
C LYS A 403 9.97 -32.82 8.45
N GLN A 404 9.16 -33.71 7.86
CA GLN A 404 9.45 -34.28 6.54
C GLN A 404 9.35 -33.23 5.43
N ALA A 405 8.35 -32.34 5.50
CA ALA A 405 8.21 -31.22 4.57
C ALA A 405 9.41 -30.26 4.67
N ILE A 406 9.82 -29.87 5.87
CA ILE A 406 10.99 -29.01 6.11
C ILE A 406 12.26 -29.68 5.54
N ALA A 407 12.50 -30.96 5.84
CA ALA A 407 13.67 -31.68 5.32
C ALA A 407 13.66 -31.79 3.79
N LEU A 408 12.49 -31.94 3.17
CA LEU A 408 12.35 -31.94 1.72
C LEU A 408 12.62 -30.56 1.12
N MET A 409 12.10 -29.49 1.73
CA MET A 409 12.39 -28.11 1.33
C MET A 409 13.89 -27.80 1.43
N GLU A 410 14.57 -28.20 2.51
CA GLU A 410 16.01 -28.01 2.68
C GLU A 410 16.83 -28.79 1.62
N LYS A 411 16.41 -30.01 1.30
CA LYS A 411 17.03 -30.81 0.22
C LYS A 411 16.86 -30.10 -1.12
N ASN A 412 15.64 -29.70 -1.45
CA ASN A 412 15.30 -29.10 -2.74
C ASN A 412 15.88 -27.68 -2.89
N GLN A 413 16.02 -26.93 -1.80
CA GLN A 413 16.76 -25.67 -1.77
C GLN A 413 18.20 -25.83 -2.25
N LYS A 414 18.90 -26.90 -1.84
CA LYS A 414 20.28 -27.17 -2.30
C LYS A 414 20.34 -27.46 -3.80
N ILE A 415 19.38 -28.21 -4.32
CA ILE A 415 19.25 -28.48 -5.76
C ILE A 415 19.01 -27.17 -6.52
N PHE A 416 18.08 -26.35 -6.03
CA PHE A 416 17.76 -25.03 -6.56
C PHE A 416 18.96 -24.08 -6.56
N GLN A 417 19.72 -24.04 -5.46
CA GLN A 417 20.98 -23.29 -5.38
C GLN A 417 21.97 -23.71 -6.47
N GLN A 418 22.19 -25.02 -6.64
CA GLN A 418 23.13 -25.55 -7.63
C GLN A 418 22.69 -25.24 -9.07
N LYS A 419 21.40 -25.32 -9.37
CA LYS A 419 20.85 -25.06 -10.72
C LYS A 419 20.89 -23.59 -11.13
N HIS A 420 20.82 -22.67 -10.16
CA HIS A 420 20.71 -21.24 -10.44
C HIS A 420 21.85 -20.40 -9.84
N LEU A 421 23.06 -20.98 -9.72
CA LEU A 421 24.26 -20.29 -9.21
C LEU A 421 24.55 -18.95 -9.91
N ASP A 422 24.25 -18.85 -11.20
CA ASP A 422 24.38 -17.65 -12.02
C ASP A 422 23.33 -16.56 -11.68
N TRP A 423 22.22 -16.95 -11.06
CA TRP A 423 21.07 -16.08 -10.79
C TRP A 423 21.08 -15.50 -9.37
N PHE A 424 21.52 -16.26 -8.36
CA PHE A 424 21.54 -15.79 -6.95
C PHE A 424 22.31 -14.51 -6.67
N PRO A 425 23.44 -14.19 -7.35
CA PRO A 425 24.14 -12.93 -7.11
C PRO A 425 23.28 -11.68 -7.37
N SER A 426 22.16 -11.78 -8.09
CA SER A 426 21.23 -10.66 -8.27
C SER A 426 20.23 -10.48 -7.11
N GLN A 427 20.14 -11.41 -6.17
CA GLN A 427 19.19 -11.37 -5.06
C GLN A 427 19.71 -10.63 -3.84
N TYR A 428 18.78 -10.18 -3.00
CA TYR A 428 19.09 -9.53 -1.73
C TYR A 428 19.46 -10.53 -0.64
N SER A 429 20.32 -10.13 0.30
CA SER A 429 20.54 -10.89 1.53
C SER A 429 19.31 -10.84 2.43
N THR A 430 19.18 -11.82 3.33
CA THR A 430 18.06 -12.02 4.28
C THR A 430 17.91 -10.93 5.35
N GLU A 431 18.68 -9.85 5.29
CA GLU A 431 18.59 -8.74 6.23
C GLU A 431 17.25 -8.00 6.12
N LEU A 432 16.61 -7.70 7.26
CA LEU A 432 15.30 -7.03 7.31
C LEU A 432 15.23 -5.72 6.53
N LYS A 433 16.33 -4.95 6.49
CA LYS A 433 16.42 -3.69 5.72
C LYS A 433 16.21 -3.89 4.22
N ASN A 434 16.46 -5.10 3.71
CA ASN A 434 16.29 -5.43 2.30
C ASN A 434 14.86 -5.85 1.96
N LEU A 435 14.00 -6.13 2.93
CA LEU A 435 12.66 -6.68 2.71
C LEU A 435 11.83 -5.81 1.76
N ILE A 436 11.83 -4.50 1.96
CA ILE A 436 11.08 -3.54 1.12
C ILE A 436 11.60 -3.51 -0.32
N PHE A 437 12.88 -3.81 -0.55
CA PHE A 437 13.47 -3.89 -1.88
C PHE A 437 13.22 -5.26 -2.52
N ALA A 438 13.31 -6.34 -1.74
CA ALA A 438 13.19 -7.71 -2.20
C ALA A 438 11.74 -8.14 -2.51
N ARG A 439 10.73 -7.42 -1.99
CA ARG A 439 9.31 -7.66 -2.35
C ARG A 439 8.97 -7.38 -3.82
N THR A 440 9.89 -6.75 -4.54
CA THR A 440 9.87 -6.56 -5.99
C THR A 440 11.08 -7.27 -6.59
N GLN A 441 10.93 -7.83 -7.78
CA GLN A 441 12.01 -8.57 -8.43
C GLN A 441 13.32 -7.76 -8.47
N ALA A 442 14.39 -8.30 -7.88
CA ALA A 442 15.64 -7.57 -7.66
C ALA A 442 16.31 -7.02 -8.94
N ARG A 443 16.01 -7.64 -10.09
CA ARG A 443 16.56 -7.27 -11.41
C ARG A 443 15.93 -6.02 -12.01
N GLU A 444 14.75 -5.60 -11.55
CA GLU A 444 14.02 -4.51 -12.20
C GLU A 444 14.72 -3.15 -12.06
N LYS A 445 15.67 -2.97 -11.11
CA LYS A 445 16.46 -1.73 -10.85
C LYS A 445 15.70 -0.43 -11.16
N GLN A 446 14.41 -0.44 -10.85
CA GLN A 446 13.49 0.61 -11.22
C GLN A 446 13.75 1.80 -10.31
N LYS A 447 13.76 3.01 -10.86
CA LYS A 447 13.85 4.21 -10.03
C LYS A 447 12.58 4.36 -9.23
N ARG A 448 12.72 4.53 -7.91
CA ARG A 448 11.61 4.63 -6.96
C ARG A 448 11.34 6.09 -6.65
N LEU A 449 10.09 6.50 -6.86
CA LEU A 449 9.63 7.87 -6.68
C LEU A 449 8.54 7.90 -5.60
N LEU A 450 8.74 8.74 -4.58
CA LEU A 450 7.69 9.09 -3.62
C LEU A 450 6.94 10.32 -4.13
N PHE A 451 5.66 10.18 -4.41
CA PHE A 451 4.77 11.23 -4.89
C PHE A 451 3.87 11.70 -3.74
N ILE A 452 4.11 12.89 -3.21
CA ILE A 452 3.36 13.45 -2.08
C ILE A 452 2.42 14.54 -2.59
N ASP A 453 1.13 14.34 -2.41
CA ASP A 453 0.07 15.31 -2.71
C ASP A 453 -1.00 15.19 -1.62
N ASP A 454 -1.99 16.07 -1.63
CA ASP A 454 -3.02 16.09 -0.57
C ASP A 454 -3.84 14.80 -0.58
N ARG A 455 -4.19 14.30 -1.77
CA ARG A 455 -5.05 13.13 -1.93
C ARG A 455 -4.80 12.43 -3.25
N ILE A 456 -5.60 11.40 -3.53
CA ILE A 456 -5.64 10.75 -4.83
C ILE A 456 -6.00 11.80 -5.89
N PRO A 457 -5.17 11.98 -6.94
CA PRO A 457 -5.39 13.03 -7.91
C PRO A 457 -6.46 12.60 -8.92
N HIS A 458 -7.72 12.52 -8.47
CA HIS A 458 -8.85 12.27 -9.36
C HIS A 458 -9.07 13.48 -10.29
N PRO A 459 -9.13 13.32 -11.63
CA PRO A 459 -9.30 14.45 -12.56
C PRO A 459 -10.58 15.27 -12.30
N TRP A 460 -11.65 14.63 -11.82
CA TRP A 460 -12.92 15.30 -11.52
C TRP A 460 -12.88 16.23 -10.30
N LEU A 461 -11.81 16.23 -9.50
CA LEU A 461 -11.67 17.14 -8.36
C LEU A 461 -11.26 18.57 -8.75
N GLY A 462 -10.78 18.77 -9.98
CA GLY A 462 -10.41 20.10 -10.51
C GLY A 462 -9.08 20.11 -11.25
N SER A 463 -8.72 21.30 -11.78
CA SER A 463 -7.58 21.47 -12.69
C SER A 463 -6.22 21.16 -12.07
N GLY A 464 -6.03 21.45 -10.76
CA GLY A 464 -4.82 21.08 -10.02
C GLY A 464 -4.63 19.55 -9.97
N TYR A 465 -5.69 18.82 -9.60
CA TYR A 465 -5.66 17.35 -9.55
C TYR A 465 -5.60 16.70 -10.94
N THR A 466 -6.23 17.28 -11.96
CA THR A 466 -6.07 16.81 -13.36
C THR A 466 -4.61 16.85 -13.82
N ARG A 467 -3.87 17.90 -13.44
CA ARG A 467 -2.45 18.01 -13.74
C ARG A 467 -1.61 17.01 -12.92
N SER A 468 -1.86 16.93 -11.61
CA SER A 468 -1.20 15.96 -10.73
C SER A 468 -1.38 14.51 -11.22
N HIS A 469 -2.61 14.17 -11.63
CA HIS A 469 -2.97 12.89 -12.26
C HIS A 469 -2.12 12.61 -13.50
N SER A 470 -2.07 13.58 -14.40
CA SER A 470 -1.31 13.47 -15.65
C SER A 470 0.17 13.26 -15.37
N ILE A 471 0.74 13.99 -14.42
CA ILE A 471 2.15 13.84 -14.03
C ILE A 471 2.38 12.43 -13.47
N LEU A 472 1.58 12.00 -12.49
CA LEU A 472 1.68 10.67 -11.87
C LEU A 472 1.60 9.54 -12.91
N CYS A 473 0.60 9.58 -13.80
CA CYS A 473 0.45 8.58 -14.85
C CYS A 473 1.61 8.58 -15.85
N ASN A 474 2.16 9.74 -16.19
CA ASN A 474 3.32 9.82 -17.08
C ASN A 474 4.61 9.34 -16.39
N LEU A 475 4.78 9.54 -15.09
CA LEU A 475 5.90 8.98 -14.33
C LEU A 475 5.89 7.44 -14.37
N VAL A 476 4.71 6.83 -14.22
CA VAL A 476 4.55 5.36 -14.39
C VAL A 476 4.91 4.93 -15.81
N LYS A 477 4.43 5.64 -16.84
CA LYS A 477 4.75 5.35 -18.26
C LYS A 477 6.24 5.50 -18.59
N LEU A 478 6.95 6.40 -17.91
CA LEU A 478 8.40 6.55 -18.01
C LEU A 478 9.18 5.44 -17.28
N GLY A 479 8.48 4.51 -16.64
CA GLY A 479 9.08 3.36 -15.96
C GLY A 479 9.52 3.64 -14.54
N TYR A 480 9.02 4.68 -13.86
CA TYR A 480 9.26 4.86 -12.42
C TYR A 480 8.33 3.96 -11.59
N PHE A 481 8.86 3.41 -10.50
CA PHE A 481 8.05 2.83 -9.44
C PHE A 481 7.50 3.97 -8.59
N VAL A 482 6.20 4.24 -8.66
CA VAL A 482 5.59 5.38 -7.97
C VAL A 482 4.88 4.90 -6.71
N THR A 483 5.26 5.48 -5.57
CA THR A 483 4.51 5.42 -4.32
C THR A 483 3.77 6.74 -4.13
N LEU A 484 2.45 6.74 -4.25
CA LEU A 484 1.58 7.88 -3.93
C LEU A 484 1.32 7.94 -2.42
N TYR A 485 1.58 9.10 -1.83
CA TYR A 485 1.39 9.38 -0.40
C TYR A 485 0.41 10.54 -0.22
N PRO A 486 -0.87 10.24 0.09
CA PRO A 486 -1.87 11.23 0.47
C PRO A 486 -1.53 11.90 1.82
N GLY A 487 -1.34 13.22 1.81
CA GLY A 487 -1.06 14.01 3.00
C GLY A 487 -2.31 14.31 3.85
N ASP A 488 -3.48 14.42 3.21
CA ASP A 488 -4.77 14.72 3.83
C ASP A 488 -5.51 13.43 4.19
N LEU A 489 -5.93 13.34 5.45
CA LEU A 489 -6.63 12.18 6.00
C LEU A 489 -8.16 12.32 5.99
N SER A 490 -8.68 13.50 5.65
CA SER A 490 -10.13 13.75 5.68
C SER A 490 -10.89 13.05 4.56
N HIS A 491 -10.18 12.47 3.58
CA HIS A 491 -10.77 11.80 2.42
C HIS A 491 -10.19 10.40 2.24
N LEU A 492 -10.72 9.46 3.02
CA LEU A 492 -10.42 8.03 2.86
C LEU A 492 -11.36 7.42 1.83
N GLU A 493 -10.77 6.89 0.77
CA GLU A 493 -11.46 6.29 -0.37
C GLU A 493 -11.25 4.77 -0.39
N ASP A 494 -12.25 4.03 -0.89
CA ASP A 494 -12.11 2.58 -1.09
C ASP A 494 -11.14 2.25 -2.24
N TRP A 495 -10.67 1.02 -2.28
CA TRP A 495 -9.66 0.61 -3.26
C TRP A 495 -10.16 0.68 -4.71
N SER A 496 -11.45 0.38 -4.93
CA SER A 496 -12.08 0.47 -6.25
C SER A 496 -12.09 1.90 -6.79
N THR A 497 -12.37 2.88 -5.93
CA THR A 497 -12.40 4.29 -6.30
C THR A 497 -10.98 4.77 -6.62
N ILE A 498 -10.02 4.46 -5.74
CA ILE A 498 -8.60 4.83 -5.95
C ILE A 498 -8.12 4.38 -7.32
N TYR A 499 -8.24 3.08 -7.62
CA TYR A 499 -7.69 2.49 -8.85
C TYR A 499 -8.60 2.63 -10.08
N SER A 500 -9.73 3.34 -9.96
CA SER A 500 -10.54 3.70 -11.12
C SER A 500 -9.84 4.71 -12.03
N ASP A 501 -8.96 5.54 -11.47
CA ASP A 501 -8.29 6.62 -12.19
C ASP A 501 -6.78 6.48 -12.31
N ILE A 502 -6.12 5.82 -11.37
CA ILE A 502 -4.66 5.65 -11.39
C ILE A 502 -4.28 4.19 -11.67
N PRO A 503 -3.10 3.94 -12.28
CA PRO A 503 -2.66 2.58 -12.56
C PRO A 503 -2.56 1.72 -11.28
N GLN A 504 -3.04 0.47 -11.33
CA GLN A 504 -2.92 -0.50 -10.23
C GLN A 504 -1.46 -0.82 -9.85
N THR A 505 -0.48 -0.41 -10.65
CA THR A 505 0.96 -0.55 -10.36
C THR A 505 1.50 0.53 -9.42
N VAL A 506 0.70 1.55 -9.10
CA VAL A 506 1.07 2.61 -8.14
C VAL A 506 0.82 2.10 -6.73
N GLU A 507 1.81 2.17 -5.86
CA GLU A 507 1.62 1.90 -4.44
C GLU A 507 0.97 3.11 -3.78
N VAL A 508 -0.17 2.94 -3.10
CA VAL A 508 -0.92 4.06 -2.51
C VAL A 508 -0.96 3.95 -0.99
N MET A 509 -0.21 4.81 -0.30
CA MET A 509 -0.13 4.84 1.17
C MET A 509 -1.30 5.60 1.81
N ARG A 510 -2.54 5.22 1.47
CA ARG A 510 -3.76 5.89 1.96
C ARG A 510 -3.86 5.80 3.47
N GLY A 511 -4.30 6.87 4.17
CA GLY A 511 -4.57 6.82 5.61
C GLY A 511 -3.35 6.93 6.54
N TYR A 512 -2.17 7.26 6.01
CA TYR A 512 -1.00 7.66 6.80
C TYR A 512 -1.03 9.16 7.13
N GLY A 513 -1.26 10.00 6.11
CA GLY A 513 -1.30 11.45 6.26
C GLY A 513 0.05 12.06 6.62
N LEU A 514 0.16 13.38 6.62
CA LEU A 514 1.43 14.04 6.92
C LEU A 514 1.97 13.66 8.31
N ILE A 515 1.10 13.37 9.28
CA ILE A 515 1.53 13.04 10.63
C ILE A 515 2.40 11.79 10.72
N MET A 516 2.13 10.77 9.90
CA MET A 516 2.93 9.54 9.88
C MET A 516 4.10 9.61 8.88
N LEU A 517 4.31 10.75 8.21
CA LEU A 517 5.32 10.86 7.15
C LEU A 517 6.73 10.66 7.69
N GLU A 518 7.02 11.15 8.90
CA GLU A 518 8.34 10.97 9.53
C GLU A 518 8.67 9.50 9.79
N ASP A 519 7.72 8.73 10.35
CA ASP A 519 7.92 7.30 10.61
C ASP A 519 8.00 6.51 9.30
N PHE A 520 7.12 6.81 8.34
CA PHE A 520 7.13 6.20 7.02
C PHE A 520 8.46 6.38 6.29
N LEU A 521 9.02 7.60 6.31
CA LEU A 521 10.33 7.86 5.71
C LEU A 521 11.46 7.18 6.46
N ARG A 522 11.32 6.97 7.77
CA ARG A 522 12.31 6.26 8.60
C ARG A 522 12.32 4.77 8.29
N GLU A 523 11.16 4.14 8.16
CA GLU A 523 11.01 2.75 7.73
C GLU A 523 11.54 2.50 6.32
N ARG A 524 11.46 3.54 5.46
CA ARG A 524 11.90 3.49 4.06
C ARG A 524 13.17 4.30 3.81
N ARG A 525 14.02 4.42 4.82
CA ARG A 525 15.28 5.18 4.72
C ARG A 525 16.15 4.63 3.59
N GLY A 526 16.51 5.50 2.65
CA GLY A 526 17.32 5.13 1.47
C GLY A 526 16.56 4.33 0.39
N TYR A 527 15.23 4.19 0.50
CA TYR A 527 14.42 3.49 -0.49
C TYR A 527 14.20 4.34 -1.75
N TYR A 528 13.90 5.63 -1.62
CA TYR A 528 13.53 6.47 -2.77
C TYR A 528 14.74 7.11 -3.45
N ASP A 529 14.69 7.20 -4.78
CA ASP A 529 15.65 7.95 -5.59
C ASP A 529 15.20 9.40 -5.82
N LEU A 530 13.88 9.62 -5.81
CA LEU A 530 13.23 10.90 -6.09
C LEU A 530 12.02 11.10 -5.18
N VAL A 531 11.83 12.32 -4.70
CA VAL A 531 10.60 12.77 -4.04
C VAL A 531 9.99 13.85 -4.90
N PHE A 532 8.79 13.62 -5.40
CA PHE A 532 7.95 14.61 -6.04
C PHE A 532 6.92 15.07 -5.02
N ILE A 533 6.88 16.36 -4.68
CA ILE A 533 6.01 16.88 -3.63
C ILE A 533 5.30 18.14 -4.10
N SER A 534 3.97 18.12 -4.00
CA SER A 534 3.10 19.23 -4.37
C SER A 534 2.56 19.93 -3.13
N ARG A 535 2.23 21.22 -3.25
CA ARG A 535 1.60 22.09 -2.23
C ARG A 535 2.53 22.65 -1.14
N PRO A 536 2.33 23.92 -0.71
CA PRO A 536 3.16 24.56 0.32
C PRO A 536 3.17 23.85 1.68
N HIS A 537 2.04 23.38 2.18
CA HIS A 537 1.97 22.74 3.51
C HIS A 537 2.68 21.38 3.54
N ASN A 538 2.62 20.60 2.45
CA ASN A 538 3.34 19.33 2.32
C ASN A 538 4.86 19.57 2.35
N ILE A 539 5.40 20.47 1.52
CA ILE A 539 6.85 20.77 1.51
C ILE A 539 7.32 21.40 2.82
N LYS A 540 6.49 22.23 3.45
CA LYS A 540 6.76 22.80 4.78
C LYS A 540 6.92 21.68 5.82
N HIS A 541 6.03 20.69 5.81
CA HIS A 541 6.09 19.56 6.72
C HIS A 541 7.34 18.70 6.44
N LEU A 542 7.62 18.37 5.19
CA LEU A 542 8.83 17.63 4.80
C LEU A 542 10.10 18.36 5.26
N ASN A 543 10.19 19.67 5.07
CA ASN A 543 11.33 20.47 5.54
C ASN A 543 11.51 20.41 7.06
N SER A 544 10.41 20.33 7.82
CA SER A 544 10.47 20.21 9.28
C SER A 544 11.08 18.86 9.71
N ILE A 545 10.81 17.79 8.95
CA ILE A 545 11.40 16.47 9.16
C ILE A 545 12.89 16.49 8.82
N LEU A 546 13.24 17.02 7.64
CA LEU A 546 14.61 17.06 7.14
C LEU A 546 15.55 17.94 7.97
N THR A 547 15.00 18.89 8.73
CA THR A 547 15.78 19.70 9.69
C THR A 547 16.25 18.87 10.89
N LYS A 548 15.51 17.80 11.25
CA LYS A 548 15.84 16.91 12.37
C LYS A 548 16.80 15.79 11.95
N GLU A 549 16.49 15.12 10.83
CA GLU A 549 17.24 13.97 10.33
C GLU A 549 17.14 13.88 8.81
N ASN A 550 18.25 13.56 8.13
CA ASN A 550 18.23 13.30 6.69
C ASN A 550 17.69 11.89 6.38
N LEU A 551 16.38 11.71 6.48
CA LEU A 551 15.69 10.44 6.17
C LEU A 551 15.69 10.10 4.67
N LEU A 552 15.81 11.11 3.80
CA LEU A 552 15.81 10.95 2.34
C LEU A 552 17.17 10.53 1.77
N GLN A 553 18.25 10.59 2.57
CA GLN A 553 19.60 10.20 2.15
C GLN A 553 20.04 10.93 0.88
N SER A 554 20.13 10.22 -0.25
CA SER A 554 20.54 10.74 -1.56
C SER A 554 19.36 11.08 -2.49
N ALA A 555 18.12 10.93 -2.05
CA ALA A 555 16.95 11.19 -2.87
C ALA A 555 16.89 12.68 -3.26
N LYS A 556 16.65 12.95 -4.54
CA LYS A 556 16.44 14.33 -5.00
C LYS A 556 15.01 14.76 -4.71
N ILE A 557 14.80 16.05 -4.48
CA ILE A 557 13.47 16.61 -4.19
C ILE A 557 13.05 17.51 -5.36
N ILE A 558 11.90 17.21 -5.96
CA ILE A 558 11.20 18.06 -6.92
C ILE A 558 10.01 18.66 -6.20
N TYR A 559 10.00 19.98 -6.09
CA TYR A 559 8.85 20.71 -5.54
C TYR A 559 7.97 21.23 -6.67
N ASP A 560 6.74 20.75 -6.71
CA ASP A 560 5.70 21.22 -7.61
C ASP A 560 4.93 22.38 -6.97
N ALA A 561 5.40 23.59 -7.28
CA ALA A 561 4.75 24.83 -6.92
C ALA A 561 3.57 25.09 -7.87
N GLU A 562 2.47 24.33 -7.66
CA GLU A 562 1.24 24.47 -8.46
C GLU A 562 0.74 25.92 -8.51
N ALA A 563 0.90 26.62 -7.39
CA ALA A 563 0.63 28.03 -7.28
C ALA A 563 1.48 28.64 -6.19
N ILE A 564 1.76 29.93 -6.29
CA ILE A 564 2.15 30.75 -5.14
C ILE A 564 0.86 31.28 -4.51
N PHE A 565 0.37 30.60 -3.48
CA PHE A 565 -0.91 30.85 -2.82
C PHE A 565 -1.00 32.25 -2.22
N SER A 566 0.10 32.76 -1.68
CA SER A 566 0.21 34.13 -1.15
C SER A 566 -0.15 35.18 -2.21
N ILE A 567 0.20 34.96 -3.48
CA ILE A 567 -0.22 35.89 -4.55
C ILE A 567 -1.76 35.92 -4.64
N ARG A 568 -2.40 34.74 -4.62
CA ARG A 568 -3.85 34.61 -4.72
C ARG A 568 -4.57 35.16 -3.49
N ASP A 569 -4.04 34.91 -2.30
CA ASP A 569 -4.61 35.39 -1.04
C ASP A 569 -4.61 36.92 -0.97
N TYR A 570 -3.54 37.57 -1.42
CA TYR A 570 -3.47 39.03 -1.44
C TYR A 570 -4.30 39.65 -2.57
N GLU A 571 -4.44 38.97 -3.72
CA GLU A 571 -5.44 39.39 -4.73
C GLU A 571 -6.86 39.27 -4.19
N TYR A 572 -7.17 38.20 -3.44
CA TYR A 572 -8.45 38.06 -2.77
C TYR A 572 -8.68 39.18 -1.75
N LYS A 573 -7.69 39.49 -0.90
CA LYS A 573 -7.77 40.63 0.04
C LYS A 573 -8.04 41.94 -0.69
N ARG A 574 -7.34 42.19 -1.81
CA ARG A 574 -7.52 43.38 -2.65
C ARG A 574 -8.93 43.47 -3.21
N LEU A 575 -9.47 42.37 -3.76
CA LEU A 575 -10.82 42.31 -4.32
C LEU A 575 -11.91 42.48 -3.25
N ASN A 576 -11.67 42.00 -2.03
CA ASN A 576 -12.60 42.11 -0.91
C ASN A 576 -12.34 43.35 -0.03
N GLN A 577 -11.51 44.28 -0.50
CA GLN A 577 -11.20 45.54 0.20
C GLN A 577 -10.65 45.35 1.63
N ILE A 578 -10.00 44.20 1.88
CA ILE A 578 -9.26 43.95 3.12
C ILE A 578 -7.95 44.73 3.03
N THR A 579 -7.67 45.59 4.00
CA THR A 579 -6.46 46.41 4.04
C THR A 579 -5.22 45.56 4.35
N PHE A 580 -4.14 45.85 3.62
CA PHE A 580 -2.80 45.29 3.83
C PHE A 580 -1.75 46.26 3.25
N THR A 581 -0.50 46.09 3.65
CA THR A 581 0.66 46.82 3.12
C THR A 581 1.38 45.98 2.06
N GLU A 582 2.05 46.64 1.12
CA GLU A 582 2.87 45.91 0.12
C GLU A 582 4.03 45.15 0.77
N ILE A 583 4.51 45.62 1.93
CA ILE A 583 5.53 44.92 2.72
C ILE A 583 4.99 43.58 3.23
N GLU A 584 3.76 43.54 3.76
CA GLU A 584 3.12 42.29 4.21
C GLU A 584 2.91 41.31 3.05
N ARG A 585 2.48 41.82 1.89
CA ARG A 585 2.30 41.02 0.66
C ARG A 585 3.61 40.41 0.21
N GLN A 586 4.66 41.24 0.07
CA GLN A 586 5.97 40.78 -0.38
C GLN A 586 6.60 39.81 0.62
N LYS A 587 6.42 40.05 1.92
CA LYS A 587 6.88 39.14 2.98
C LYS A 587 6.23 37.76 2.85
N ALA A 588 4.90 37.69 2.70
CA ALA A 588 4.20 36.41 2.57
C ALA A 588 4.63 35.62 1.32
N ILE A 589 4.75 36.29 0.17
CA ILE A 589 5.25 35.67 -1.07
C ILE A 589 6.67 35.13 -0.88
N THR A 590 7.53 35.91 -0.24
CA THR A 590 8.92 35.51 0.03
C THR A 590 8.97 34.32 0.99
N GLU A 591 8.21 34.33 2.07
CA GLU A 591 8.12 33.22 3.03
C GLU A 591 7.63 31.92 2.37
N GLU A 592 6.67 32.00 1.45
CA GLU A 592 6.20 30.83 0.70
C GLU A 592 7.25 30.30 -0.28
N ILE A 593 7.91 31.17 -1.04
CA ILE A 593 8.99 30.78 -1.97
C ILE A 593 10.15 30.13 -1.21
N GLN A 594 10.46 30.59 0.00
CA GLN A 594 11.51 30.00 0.86
C GLN A 594 11.20 28.57 1.31
N LEU A 595 9.97 28.07 1.13
CA LEU A 595 9.65 26.66 1.35
C LEU A 595 10.39 25.74 0.36
N ALA A 596 10.78 26.24 -0.80
CA ALA A 596 11.51 25.47 -1.81
C ALA A 596 13.02 25.31 -1.51
N LYS A 597 13.52 25.82 -0.37
CA LYS A 597 14.97 25.89 -0.07
C LYS A 597 15.72 24.56 -0.16
N ASN A 598 15.06 23.44 0.14
CA ASN A 598 15.66 22.09 0.12
C ASN A 598 15.36 21.34 -1.19
N SER A 599 14.67 21.97 -2.13
CA SER A 599 14.29 21.38 -3.41
C SER A 599 15.47 21.42 -4.37
N HIS A 600 15.74 20.29 -5.03
CA HIS A 600 16.76 20.19 -6.06
C HIS A 600 16.26 20.71 -7.40
N HIS A 601 14.95 20.66 -7.63
CA HIS A 601 14.27 21.19 -8.80
C HIS A 601 12.92 21.76 -8.39
N ILE A 602 12.50 22.83 -9.04
CA ILE A 602 11.21 23.47 -8.80
C ILE A 602 10.43 23.45 -10.11
N ILE A 603 9.16 23.08 -10.03
CA ILE A 603 8.22 23.11 -11.15
C ILE A 603 7.17 24.18 -10.85
N THR A 604 6.93 25.08 -11.80
CA THR A 604 5.89 26.10 -11.73
C THR A 604 4.86 25.90 -12.84
N VAL A 605 3.65 26.42 -12.65
CA VAL A 605 2.56 26.29 -13.63
C VAL A 605 2.57 27.45 -14.63
N SER A 606 2.98 28.64 -14.22
CA SER A 606 3.07 29.83 -15.07
C SER A 606 4.48 30.43 -15.14
N SER A 607 4.75 31.16 -16.21
CA SER A 607 6.01 31.92 -16.38
C SER A 607 6.14 33.04 -15.36
N GLN A 608 5.03 33.62 -14.90
CA GLN A 608 5.03 34.64 -13.86
C GLN A 608 5.53 34.07 -12.52
N GLU A 609 5.06 32.89 -12.13
CA GLU A 609 5.53 32.21 -10.91
C GLU A 609 7.00 31.78 -11.05
N GLN A 610 7.40 31.29 -12.23
CA GLN A 610 8.80 30.97 -12.52
C GLN A 610 9.72 32.16 -12.24
N GLN A 611 9.36 33.35 -12.72
CA GLN A 611 10.12 34.58 -12.50
C GLN A 611 10.26 34.94 -11.01
N GLN A 612 9.25 34.66 -10.19
CA GLN A 612 9.33 34.91 -8.74
C GLN A 612 10.40 34.05 -8.08
N PHE A 613 10.49 32.76 -8.43
CA PHE A 613 11.55 31.88 -7.92
C PHE A 613 12.93 32.30 -8.45
N LEU A 614 13.06 32.63 -9.74
CA LEU A 614 14.31 33.10 -10.33
C LEU A 614 14.81 34.40 -9.65
N ALA A 615 13.90 35.34 -9.36
CA ALA A 615 14.22 36.60 -8.68
C ALA A 615 14.72 36.39 -7.24
N GLN A 616 14.35 35.27 -6.60
CA GLN A 616 14.79 34.87 -5.26
C GLN A 616 16.06 33.98 -5.28
N GLY A 617 16.71 33.85 -6.45
CA GLY A 617 18.00 33.17 -6.59
C GLY A 617 17.93 31.66 -6.88
N TYR A 618 16.74 31.10 -7.08
CA TYR A 618 16.62 29.70 -7.52
C TYR A 618 17.00 29.59 -9.00
N SER A 619 17.92 28.69 -9.35
CA SER A 619 18.40 28.53 -10.73
C SER A 619 17.76 27.34 -11.48
N ASN A 620 17.23 26.36 -10.76
CA ASN A 620 16.69 25.13 -11.34
C ASN A 620 15.16 25.08 -11.29
N VAL A 621 14.53 25.92 -12.12
CA VAL A 621 13.07 26.12 -12.15
C VAL A 621 12.52 25.85 -13.56
N SER A 622 11.64 24.87 -13.71
CA SER A 622 10.99 24.54 -15.00
C SER A 622 9.51 24.90 -15.02
N LEU A 623 9.02 25.23 -16.20
CA LEU A 623 7.60 25.43 -16.46
C LEU A 623 6.96 24.10 -16.88
N LEU A 624 5.96 23.64 -16.12
CA LEU A 624 5.10 22.52 -16.50
C LEU A 624 3.65 22.92 -16.24
N GLY A 625 3.00 23.44 -17.29
CA GLY A 625 1.61 23.90 -17.24
C GLY A 625 0.59 22.76 -17.16
N HIS A 626 -0.69 23.10 -17.36
CA HIS A 626 -1.75 22.11 -17.45
C HIS A 626 -1.71 21.36 -18.78
N SER A 627 -1.84 20.03 -18.72
CA SER A 627 -2.08 19.20 -19.90
C SER A 627 -3.59 19.11 -20.11
N LEU A 628 -4.08 19.59 -21.25
CA LEU A 628 -5.47 19.46 -21.67
C LEU A 628 -5.52 18.66 -22.97
N SER A 629 -6.21 17.52 -22.96
CA SER A 629 -6.57 16.83 -24.20
C SER A 629 -7.56 17.70 -24.96
N ILE A 630 -7.10 18.30 -26.05
CA ILE A 630 -7.93 19.17 -26.88
C ILE A 630 -8.85 18.26 -27.70
N ASN A 631 -10.15 18.33 -27.44
CA ASN A 631 -11.17 17.81 -28.34
C ASN A 631 -11.63 18.96 -29.24
N PRO A 632 -11.07 19.13 -30.45
CA PRO A 632 -11.45 20.23 -31.32
C PRO A 632 -12.92 20.09 -31.69
N THR A 633 -13.72 21.10 -31.35
CA THR A 633 -15.10 21.16 -31.86
C THR A 633 -15.07 21.53 -33.34
N PRO A 634 -16.00 21.01 -34.17
CA PRO A 634 -16.04 21.30 -35.60
C PRO A 634 -16.17 22.79 -35.95
N LYS A 635 -16.79 23.59 -35.06
CA LYS A 635 -16.94 25.04 -35.24
C LYS A 635 -15.75 25.81 -34.67
N SER A 636 -15.22 26.73 -35.46
CA SER A 636 -14.19 27.69 -35.03
C SER A 636 -14.72 28.60 -33.91
N PHE A 637 -13.84 29.20 -33.12
CA PHE A 637 -14.24 30.09 -32.02
C PHE A 637 -15.17 31.23 -32.51
N ALA A 638 -14.89 31.79 -33.70
CA ALA A 638 -15.66 32.87 -34.30
C ALA A 638 -17.08 32.45 -34.73
N GLU A 639 -17.31 31.16 -35.01
CA GLU A 639 -18.62 30.63 -35.41
C GLU A 639 -19.50 30.21 -34.22
N ARG A 640 -18.93 30.22 -33.01
CA ARG A 640 -19.67 29.88 -31.79
C ARG A 640 -20.50 31.09 -31.36
N LYS A 641 -21.81 30.88 -31.25
CA LYS A 641 -22.76 31.83 -30.65
C LYS A 641 -23.21 31.28 -29.31
N ASN A 642 -23.63 32.16 -28.38
CA ASN A 642 -24.14 31.80 -27.06
C ASN A 642 -23.12 31.08 -26.15
N LEU A 643 -21.88 31.59 -26.09
CA LEU A 643 -20.87 31.07 -25.16
C LEU A 643 -21.28 31.36 -23.71
N LEU A 644 -21.45 30.30 -22.91
CA LEU A 644 -21.59 30.40 -21.46
C LEU A 644 -20.23 30.17 -20.81
N LEU A 645 -19.68 31.22 -20.19
CA LEU A 645 -18.48 31.09 -19.37
C LEU A 645 -18.91 30.74 -17.93
N LEU A 646 -18.70 29.50 -17.52
CA LEU A 646 -18.91 29.09 -16.13
C LEU A 646 -17.59 29.29 -15.37
N VAL A 647 -17.52 30.36 -14.59
CA VAL A 647 -16.44 30.59 -13.62
C VAL A 647 -16.98 30.25 -12.23
N GLN A 648 -16.51 29.15 -11.64
CA GLN A 648 -16.94 28.77 -10.30
C GLN A 648 -16.07 29.50 -9.25
N TYR A 649 -16.57 30.63 -8.74
CA TYR A 649 -16.05 31.21 -7.51
C TYR A 649 -16.64 30.44 -6.34
N MET A 650 -15.85 29.58 -5.70
CA MET A 650 -16.22 29.01 -4.39
C MET A 650 -16.16 30.11 -3.34
N LYS A 651 -17.27 30.84 -3.20
CA LYS A 651 -17.53 31.71 -2.05
C LYS A 651 -17.76 30.76 -0.87
N LYS A 652 -16.78 30.65 0.03
CA LYS A 652 -16.98 30.02 1.35
C LYS A 652 -18.04 30.88 2.06
N ILE A 653 -19.29 30.42 2.07
CA ILE A 653 -20.34 31.03 2.89
C ILE A 653 -19.96 30.65 4.32
N SER A 654 -19.63 31.67 5.09
CA SER A 654 -19.24 31.66 6.50
C SER A 654 -20.24 30.96 7.40
#